data_AF-A0A962SXV7-F1
#
_entry.id   AF-A0A962SXV7-F1
#
_cell.length_a   1.000
_cell.length_b   1.000
_cell.length_c   1.000
_cell.angle_alpha   90.00
_cell.angle_beta   90.00
_cell.angle_gamma   90.00
#
_symmetry.space_group_name_H-M   'P 1'
#
loop_
_entity.id
_entity.type
_entity.pdbx_description
1 polymer ?
#
loop_
_entity_poly.entity_id
_entity_poly.type
_entity_poly.pdbx_seq_one_letter_code
_entity_poly.pdbx_strand_id
1 'polypeptide(L)'
;LSATPTPLMPGEELTYTLTFSNSGTQALNDADLTLRLPTGVTVLNNGGGTLLGNNIIWSIDQLNSGTSDRRQVQVQDSINDVSHVLYAQAEIDDKVGVAGPDVRASLLTPFRNNRPLELALTVSDDPLVRGQGFFYHLTVANTNPTSGAPMENVRIWGMVPQLAAFGPGRITGASASGCDRYDGCYYGHILTLSVGTLLPGESREIQIPVWTKNDASFGHLVPIRFFGSYDADPLIEPVIVADTIAIEQFKTLDINLSANPAPIMPSGQLIYELLYGNTDFAAANGSLELTLPDQVQVLDSDGGIQTGNIIVWDNIGPLGSGRGSRRQVVVEDTRGLEGRLLQAEARLVNDASFKSWAARSALSVSARTVVPLSMTAALSKDPLAQGDDFRYELMVTNTNPISGASLENVRIQWMVPNELKAFGPGSITGASASGCDRYDGCYYGHIVTLTIGTLDPGESREVYIPVTVKDDLIPGILFETHFIGNANFPNGVNIQQLTATVGALIGEYAVTVPTHALTVTTTGTGTGTVSSNPAGINCGSDCSQSYPEGASVTLTANPDSNSTFAGWSGACSGSGTCVVTMDAAKNVTATFALENSDPATTLITHYYVSILEREPEEEGLAFWKDQIAEKQANGEDVKPVFRAMAAFFFFSEEYIGRNTTNIQFLTNLYLTFFQREPDDEGLEFWLVQLVGGMSRNQAMQGFLFSPEFTSFMEELGF
;
A
#
# COMPACT_ATOMS: atom_id res chain seq x y z
N LEU A 1 8.11 23.38 -8.84
CA LEU A 1 7.14 23.10 -9.92
C LEU A 1 7.90 22.58 -11.14
N SER A 2 7.63 21.34 -11.55
CA SER A 2 8.10 20.71 -12.79
C SER A 2 6.91 20.10 -13.54
N ALA A 3 7.11 19.76 -14.81
CA ALA A 3 6.12 19.07 -15.63
C ALA A 3 6.78 17.97 -16.44
N THR A 4 6.09 16.86 -16.65
CA THR A 4 6.57 15.74 -17.47
C THR A 4 5.38 15.10 -18.18
N PRO A 5 5.45 14.84 -19.49
CA PRO A 5 6.58 15.10 -20.38
C PRO A 5 6.79 16.59 -20.74
N THR A 6 7.98 16.96 -21.23
CA THR A 6 8.27 18.30 -21.78
C THR A 6 9.27 18.21 -22.94
N PRO A 7 8.97 18.70 -24.16
CA PRO A 7 7.71 19.31 -24.59
C PRO A 7 6.52 18.33 -24.56
N LEU A 8 5.31 18.85 -24.59
CA LEU A 8 4.08 18.05 -24.65
C LEU A 8 3.64 17.84 -26.11
N MET A 9 3.09 16.68 -26.46
CA MET A 9 2.39 16.52 -27.74
C MET A 9 0.92 16.95 -27.63
N PRO A 10 0.29 17.47 -28.71
CA PRO A 10 -1.14 17.81 -28.70
C PRO A 10 -2.02 16.66 -28.19
N GLY A 11 -2.91 16.96 -27.24
CA GLY A 11 -3.81 15.98 -26.64
C GLY A 11 -3.17 14.98 -25.65
N GLU A 12 -1.86 15.07 -25.41
CA GLU A 12 -1.14 14.19 -24.46
C GLU A 12 -1.42 14.58 -23.00
N GLU A 13 -1.27 13.61 -22.10
CA GLU A 13 -1.34 13.83 -20.67
C GLU A 13 -0.06 14.46 -20.13
N LEU A 14 -0.19 15.30 -19.11
CA LEU A 14 0.87 16.03 -18.46
C LEU A 14 0.73 15.91 -16.95
N THR A 15 1.82 15.55 -16.28
CA THR A 15 1.89 15.55 -14.82
C THR A 15 2.65 16.78 -14.34
N TYR A 16 1.99 17.63 -13.57
CA TYR A 16 2.62 18.69 -12.79
C TYR A 16 3.07 18.15 -11.45
N THR A 17 4.34 18.39 -11.09
CA THR A 17 4.91 18.07 -9.79
C THR A 17 5.22 19.36 -9.02
N LEU A 18 4.68 19.48 -7.81
CA LEU A 18 4.92 20.57 -6.88
C LEU A 18 5.67 20.02 -5.67
N THR A 19 6.97 20.27 -5.58
CA THR A 19 7.75 20.04 -4.35
C THR A 19 7.93 21.37 -3.63
N PHE A 20 7.64 21.39 -2.32
CA PHE A 20 7.76 22.56 -1.46
C PHE A 20 8.31 22.15 -0.10
N SER A 21 8.90 23.08 0.63
CA SER A 21 9.53 22.80 1.91
C SER A 21 9.56 24.04 2.80
N ASN A 22 9.76 23.80 4.09
CA ASN A 22 9.96 24.85 5.07
C ASN A 22 11.42 24.90 5.50
N SER A 23 12.20 25.81 4.91
CA SER A 23 13.58 26.08 5.31
C SER A 23 13.71 27.12 6.45
N GLY A 24 12.59 27.55 7.02
CA GLY A 24 12.53 28.48 8.15
C GLY A 24 12.86 27.79 9.47
N THR A 25 12.74 28.52 10.59
CA THR A 25 13.01 27.99 11.94
C THR A 25 11.74 27.63 12.72
N GLN A 26 10.56 28.01 12.20
CA GLN A 26 9.25 27.76 12.80
C GLN A 26 8.38 26.96 11.84
N ALA A 27 7.42 26.21 12.37
CA ALA A 27 6.43 25.53 11.53
C ALA A 27 5.55 26.55 10.81
N LEU A 28 5.26 26.31 9.53
CA LEU A 28 4.22 26.99 8.77
C LEU A 28 2.89 26.33 9.14
N ASN A 29 1.90 27.08 9.57
CA ASN A 29 0.60 26.54 9.97
C ASN A 29 -0.51 27.26 9.21
N ASP A 30 -1.60 26.55 8.92
CA ASP A 30 -2.80 27.08 8.26
C ASP A 30 -2.49 27.91 7.01
N ALA A 31 -1.73 27.32 6.08
CA ALA A 31 -1.44 27.92 4.79
C ALA A 31 -2.23 27.24 3.68
N ASP A 32 -2.39 27.88 2.53
CA ASP A 32 -2.94 27.25 1.33
C ASP A 32 -1.86 27.14 0.25
N LEU A 33 -1.70 25.94 -0.32
CA LEU A 33 -1.00 25.72 -1.57
C LEU A 33 -2.02 25.84 -2.71
N THR A 34 -1.77 26.72 -3.66
CA THR A 34 -2.63 26.90 -4.84
C THR A 34 -1.85 26.62 -6.11
N LEU A 35 -2.32 25.68 -6.93
CA LEU A 35 -1.88 25.49 -8.31
C LEU A 35 -2.90 26.13 -9.25
N ARG A 36 -2.52 27.21 -9.92
CA ARG A 36 -3.27 27.79 -11.02
C ARG A 36 -2.93 27.05 -12.31
N LEU A 37 -3.94 26.38 -12.86
CA LEU A 37 -3.85 25.63 -14.11
C LEU A 37 -3.93 26.55 -15.34
N PRO A 38 -3.24 26.17 -16.43
CA PRO A 38 -3.40 26.81 -17.73
C PRO A 38 -4.85 26.73 -18.23
N THR A 39 -5.22 27.61 -19.15
CA THR A 39 -6.46 27.43 -19.92
C THR A 39 -6.30 26.30 -20.94
N GLY A 40 -7.38 25.57 -21.21
CA GLY A 40 -7.37 24.54 -22.26
C GLY A 40 -6.80 23.19 -21.82
N VAL A 41 -6.83 22.90 -20.52
CA VAL A 41 -6.52 21.57 -19.97
C VAL A 41 -7.74 20.98 -19.26
N THR A 42 -7.85 19.65 -19.29
CA THR A 42 -8.81 18.89 -18.48
C THR A 42 -8.07 18.25 -17.32
N VAL A 43 -8.61 18.36 -16.09
CA VAL A 43 -8.00 17.73 -14.91
C VAL A 43 -8.40 16.26 -14.87
N LEU A 44 -7.41 15.37 -14.87
CA LEU A 44 -7.60 13.93 -14.73
C LEU A 44 -7.46 13.49 -13.27
N ASN A 45 -6.50 14.07 -12.56
CA ASN A 45 -6.26 13.83 -11.14
C ASN A 45 -5.82 15.15 -10.47
N ASN A 46 -6.53 15.55 -9.43
CA ASN A 46 -6.29 16.79 -8.67
C ASN A 46 -5.33 16.62 -7.49
N GLY A 47 -4.71 15.44 -7.31
CA GLY A 47 -3.73 15.18 -6.26
C GLY A 47 -4.25 15.39 -4.84
N GLY A 48 -5.55 15.15 -4.61
CA GLY A 48 -6.23 15.37 -3.33
C GLY A 48 -6.62 16.82 -3.03
N GLY A 49 -6.43 17.75 -3.98
CA GLY A 49 -6.76 19.16 -3.80
C GLY A 49 -8.17 19.50 -4.25
N THR A 50 -8.75 20.57 -3.71
CA THR A 50 -10.07 21.04 -4.13
C THR A 50 -9.96 21.87 -5.41
N LEU A 51 -10.66 21.47 -6.47
CA LEU A 51 -10.72 22.22 -7.72
C LEU A 51 -11.77 23.35 -7.64
N LEU A 52 -11.33 24.61 -7.71
CA LEU A 52 -12.17 25.80 -7.73
C LEU A 52 -11.82 26.67 -8.96
N GLY A 53 -12.67 26.60 -9.99
CA GLY A 53 -12.37 27.22 -11.28
C GLY A 53 -11.13 26.58 -11.92
N ASN A 54 -10.10 27.37 -12.19
CA ASN A 54 -8.81 26.88 -12.72
C ASN A 54 -7.75 26.69 -11.62
N ASN A 55 -8.14 26.75 -10.34
CA ASN A 55 -7.22 26.59 -9.23
C ASN A 55 -7.46 25.24 -8.54
N ILE A 56 -6.39 24.50 -8.27
CA ILE A 56 -6.43 23.40 -7.32
C ILE A 56 -5.82 23.91 -6.02
N ILE A 57 -6.54 23.77 -4.91
CA ILE A 57 -6.15 24.29 -3.59
C ILE A 57 -6.01 23.13 -2.61
N TRP A 58 -4.89 23.10 -1.89
CA TRP A 58 -4.66 22.22 -0.75
C TRP A 58 -4.42 23.05 0.49
N SER A 59 -5.03 22.67 1.60
CA SER A 59 -4.66 23.22 2.90
C SER A 59 -3.39 22.54 3.42
N ILE A 60 -2.48 23.35 3.92
CA ILE A 60 -1.29 22.98 4.66
C ILE A 60 -1.58 23.30 6.12
N ASP A 61 -2.09 22.31 6.86
CA ASP A 61 -2.42 22.48 8.27
C ASP A 61 -1.16 22.81 9.09
N GLN A 62 -0.08 22.06 8.82
CA GLN A 62 1.24 22.26 9.41
C GLN A 62 2.35 21.70 8.51
N LEU A 63 3.39 22.50 8.26
CA LEU A 63 4.65 22.08 7.64
C LEU A 63 5.82 22.44 8.56
N ASN A 64 6.40 21.44 9.19
CA ASN A 64 7.45 21.62 10.20
C ASN A 64 8.74 22.21 9.59
N SER A 65 9.45 22.98 10.41
CA SER A 65 10.80 23.46 10.09
C SER A 65 11.69 22.28 9.65
N GLY A 66 12.35 22.44 8.50
CA GLY A 66 13.27 21.46 7.94
C GLY A 66 12.63 20.31 7.16
N THR A 67 11.30 20.29 7.03
CA THR A 67 10.55 19.24 6.30
C THR A 67 10.06 19.72 4.95
N SER A 68 9.70 18.78 4.10
CA SER A 68 9.17 19.03 2.75
C SER A 68 7.89 18.26 2.49
N ASP A 69 7.18 18.69 1.46
CA ASP A 69 6.00 17.99 0.97
C ASP A 69 5.88 18.11 -0.58
N ARG A 70 5.05 17.26 -1.21
CA ARG A 70 4.91 17.14 -2.66
C ARG A 70 3.46 16.86 -3.07
N ARG A 71 3.00 17.53 -4.13
CA ARG A 71 1.72 17.26 -4.82
C ARG A 71 1.97 16.92 -6.28
N GLN A 72 1.16 16.02 -6.82
CA GLN A 72 1.13 15.70 -8.25
C GLN A 72 -0.28 15.94 -8.78
N VAL A 73 -0.37 16.56 -9.96
CA VAL A 73 -1.62 16.82 -10.66
C VAL A 73 -1.47 16.34 -12.08
N GLN A 74 -2.40 15.50 -12.53
CA GLN A 74 -2.44 15.01 -13.91
C GLN A 74 -3.52 15.77 -14.68
N VAL A 75 -3.13 16.32 -15.82
CA VAL A 75 -4.02 17.03 -16.73
C VAL A 75 -3.85 16.49 -18.16
N GLN A 76 -4.82 16.77 -19.03
CA GLN A 76 -4.74 16.48 -20.45
C GLN A 76 -4.92 17.76 -21.26
N ASP A 77 -4.08 17.96 -22.27
CA ASP A 77 -4.27 19.05 -23.23
C ASP A 77 -5.60 18.89 -23.98
N SER A 78 -6.42 19.92 -23.97
CA SER A 78 -7.75 19.94 -24.62
C SER A 78 -7.79 20.85 -25.84
N ILE A 79 -6.72 21.61 -26.11
CA ILE A 79 -6.61 22.47 -27.29
C ILE A 79 -6.21 21.65 -28.52
N ASN A 80 -5.33 20.65 -28.33
CA ASN A 80 -4.87 19.73 -29.37
C ASN A 80 -4.25 20.46 -30.58
N ASP A 81 -3.44 21.48 -30.30
CA ASP A 81 -2.66 22.27 -31.25
C ASP A 81 -1.22 22.42 -30.74
N VAL A 82 -0.26 22.70 -31.62
CA VAL A 82 1.14 22.99 -31.27
C VAL A 82 1.44 24.48 -31.16
N SER A 83 0.47 25.35 -31.47
CA SER A 83 0.69 26.81 -31.55
C SER A 83 0.55 27.57 -30.22
N HIS A 84 0.40 26.87 -29.09
CA HIS A 84 0.27 27.46 -27.75
C HIS A 84 1.34 26.93 -26.76
N VAL A 85 1.30 27.46 -25.54
CA VAL A 85 2.13 27.03 -24.41
C VAL A 85 1.25 26.92 -23.17
N LEU A 86 1.51 25.93 -22.32
CA LEU A 86 0.84 25.82 -21.02
C LEU A 86 1.61 26.62 -19.97
N TYR A 87 0.97 27.64 -19.40
CA TYR A 87 1.50 28.39 -18.26
C TYR A 87 0.83 27.94 -16.97
N ALA A 88 1.62 27.35 -16.07
CA ALA A 88 1.17 26.96 -14.73
C ALA A 88 1.91 27.77 -13.67
N GLN A 89 1.21 28.07 -12.57
CA GLN A 89 1.76 28.83 -11.45
C GLN A 89 1.33 28.21 -10.13
N ALA A 90 2.27 28.02 -9.22
CA ALA A 90 2.03 27.51 -7.88
C ALA A 90 2.40 28.57 -6.83
N GLU A 91 1.58 28.72 -5.81
CA GLU A 91 1.73 29.72 -4.74
C GLU A 91 1.43 29.10 -3.37
N ILE A 92 2.16 29.53 -2.35
CA ILE A 92 1.84 29.25 -0.94
C ILE A 92 1.49 30.59 -0.28
N ASP A 93 0.38 30.62 0.43
CA ASP A 93 -0.15 31.80 1.13
C ASP A 93 -0.46 31.44 2.60
N ASP A 94 0.27 32.04 3.55
CA ASP A 94 -0.02 31.95 4.98
C ASP A 94 -1.29 32.77 5.32
N LYS A 95 -2.33 32.10 5.84
CA LYS A 95 -3.60 32.78 6.19
C LYS A 95 -3.48 33.73 7.39
N VAL A 96 -2.36 33.69 8.12
CA VAL A 96 -2.09 34.53 9.29
C VAL A 96 -1.32 35.82 8.91
N GLY A 97 -0.84 35.93 7.67
CA GLY A 97 0.03 37.01 7.17
C GLY A 97 -0.65 38.16 6.39
N VAL A 98 0.15 39.18 6.04
CA VAL A 98 -0.27 40.32 5.20
C VAL A 98 -0.60 39.84 3.78
N ALA A 99 -1.63 40.41 3.14
CA ALA A 99 -2.11 40.00 1.82
C ALA A 99 -1.01 39.83 0.74
N GLY A 100 -0.77 38.59 0.31
CA GLY A 100 0.08 38.21 -0.83
C GLY A 100 0.80 36.87 -0.61
N PRO A 101 1.21 36.16 -1.68
CA PRO A 101 1.83 34.84 -1.55
C PRO A 101 3.25 34.94 -0.97
N ASP A 102 3.56 34.06 -0.01
CA ASP A 102 4.90 33.96 0.60
C ASP A 102 5.93 33.43 -0.39
N VAL A 103 5.53 32.48 -1.23
CA VAL A 103 6.38 31.84 -2.24
C VAL A 103 5.58 31.60 -3.52
N ARG A 104 6.24 31.78 -4.66
CA ARG A 104 5.66 31.55 -5.99
C ARG A 104 6.64 30.81 -6.90
N ALA A 105 6.13 29.85 -7.66
CA ALA A 105 6.83 29.19 -8.76
C ALA A 105 5.99 29.23 -10.03
N SER A 106 6.62 29.29 -11.19
CA SER A 106 5.91 29.27 -12.48
C SER A 106 6.66 28.44 -13.49
N LEU A 107 5.92 27.85 -14.43
CA LEU A 107 6.44 26.94 -15.43
C LEU A 107 5.73 27.16 -16.77
N LEU A 108 6.49 27.09 -17.85
CA LEU A 108 6.00 27.05 -19.22
C LEU A 108 6.29 25.67 -19.80
N THR A 109 5.26 25.02 -20.32
CA THR A 109 5.39 23.76 -21.06
C THR A 109 5.14 24.03 -22.54
N PRO A 110 6.17 23.95 -23.40
CA PRO A 110 6.02 24.07 -24.85
C PRO A 110 5.41 22.80 -25.47
N PHE A 111 4.90 22.92 -26.70
CA PHE A 111 4.34 21.81 -27.47
C PHE A 111 5.22 21.42 -28.66
N ARG A 112 5.17 20.14 -29.05
CA ARG A 112 5.76 19.65 -30.31
C ARG A 112 4.89 18.60 -30.98
N ASN A 113 4.90 18.56 -32.31
CA ASN A 113 4.11 17.58 -33.09
C ASN A 113 4.59 16.12 -32.94
N ASN A 114 5.85 15.91 -32.57
CA ASN A 114 6.43 14.58 -32.42
C ASN A 114 7.57 14.62 -31.42
N ARG A 115 7.61 13.70 -30.46
CA ARG A 115 8.64 13.60 -29.41
C ARG A 115 9.34 12.23 -29.40
N PRO A 116 10.22 11.93 -30.38
CA PRO A 116 10.83 10.61 -30.46
C PRO A 116 11.93 10.40 -29.42
N LEU A 117 12.62 11.47 -28.98
CA LEU A 117 13.56 11.39 -27.86
C LEU A 117 12.76 11.57 -26.56
N GLU A 118 12.81 10.58 -25.68
CA GLU A 118 12.21 10.64 -24.35
C GLU A 118 13.26 10.57 -23.25
N LEU A 119 13.02 11.30 -22.16
CA LEU A 119 13.86 11.32 -20.97
C LEU A 119 12.97 11.03 -19.75
N ALA A 120 13.42 10.14 -18.87
CA ALA A 120 12.84 9.95 -17.55
C ALA A 120 13.93 10.09 -16.50
N LEU A 121 13.67 10.88 -15.46
CA LEU A 121 14.59 11.12 -14.37
C LEU A 121 13.94 10.63 -13.09
N THR A 122 14.65 9.78 -12.35
CA THR A 122 14.27 9.38 -11.00
C THR A 122 15.44 9.52 -10.05
N VAL A 123 15.12 9.50 -8.76
CA VAL A 123 16.10 9.57 -7.67
C VAL A 123 15.95 8.29 -6.85
N SER A 124 17.07 7.67 -6.50
CA SER A 124 17.06 6.42 -5.73
C SER A 124 16.44 6.57 -4.35
N ASP A 125 16.47 7.79 -3.80
CA ASP A 125 15.98 8.04 -2.45
C ASP A 125 15.48 9.48 -2.25
N ASP A 126 14.36 9.66 -1.55
CA ASP A 126 13.77 10.95 -1.20
C ASP A 126 12.78 10.80 -0.01
N PRO A 127 12.87 11.63 1.05
CA PRO A 127 13.79 12.76 1.19
C PRO A 127 15.22 12.28 1.49
N LEU A 128 16.20 13.15 1.22
CA LEU A 128 17.60 12.86 1.54
C LEU A 128 18.00 13.47 2.89
N VAL A 129 18.99 12.87 3.56
CA VAL A 129 19.64 13.47 4.74
C VAL A 129 21.04 13.98 4.41
N ARG A 130 21.67 14.71 5.33
CA ARG A 130 23.04 15.26 5.16
C ARG A 130 24.10 14.18 4.99
N GLY A 131 25.03 14.41 4.06
CA GLY A 131 26.12 13.48 3.75
C GLY A 131 25.70 12.20 3.04
N GLN A 132 24.40 11.99 2.80
CA GLN A 132 23.88 10.81 2.14
C GLN A 132 24.32 10.77 0.68
N GLY A 133 24.83 9.61 0.26
CA GLY A 133 25.04 9.30 -1.16
C GLY A 133 23.78 8.70 -1.77
N PHE A 134 23.48 9.08 -3.01
CA PHE A 134 22.31 8.63 -3.76
C PHE A 134 22.60 8.68 -5.27
N PHE A 135 21.65 8.23 -6.07
CA PHE A 135 21.75 8.26 -7.52
C PHE A 135 20.65 9.09 -8.16
N TYR A 136 21.02 9.86 -9.17
CA TYR A 136 20.09 10.21 -10.24
C TYR A 136 20.12 9.11 -11.31
N HIS A 137 18.97 8.54 -11.61
CA HIS A 137 18.77 7.61 -12.72
C HIS A 137 18.13 8.37 -13.88
N LEU A 138 18.85 8.46 -15.01
CA LEU A 138 18.34 9.09 -16.22
C LEU A 138 18.20 8.04 -17.31
N THR A 139 16.96 7.68 -17.65
CA THR A 139 16.65 6.84 -18.80
C THR A 139 16.42 7.72 -20.03
N VAL A 140 17.04 7.37 -21.14
CA VAL A 140 16.96 8.11 -22.41
C VAL A 140 16.59 7.17 -23.52
N ALA A 141 15.45 7.39 -24.17
CA ALA A 141 14.88 6.48 -25.14
C ALA A 141 14.64 7.11 -26.51
N ASN A 142 14.79 6.28 -27.54
CA ASN A 142 14.33 6.55 -28.89
C ASN A 142 13.01 5.81 -29.12
N THR A 143 11.89 6.51 -29.03
CA THR A 143 10.53 5.97 -29.21
C THR A 143 10.09 5.91 -30.68
N ASN A 144 11.01 6.12 -31.63
CA ASN A 144 10.71 5.81 -33.01
C ASN A 144 10.36 4.31 -33.14
N PRO A 145 9.39 3.95 -34.00
CA PRO A 145 9.11 2.54 -34.29
C PRO A 145 10.34 1.87 -34.90
N THR A 146 10.42 0.54 -34.90
CA THR A 146 11.57 -0.23 -35.41
C THR A 146 12.02 0.16 -36.83
N SER A 147 11.08 0.63 -37.68
CA SER A 147 11.34 1.12 -39.04
C SER A 147 11.79 2.60 -39.13
N GLY A 148 11.89 3.29 -38.00
CA GLY A 148 12.20 4.71 -37.89
C GLY A 148 13.70 5.01 -37.97
N ALA A 149 14.06 6.27 -37.72
CA ALA A 149 15.43 6.73 -37.84
C ALA A 149 16.22 6.52 -36.52
N PRO A 150 17.52 6.14 -36.61
CA PRO A 150 18.41 6.21 -35.46
C PRO A 150 18.64 7.67 -35.05
N MET A 151 18.91 7.88 -33.77
CA MET A 151 19.32 9.18 -33.24
C MET A 151 20.83 9.21 -33.05
N GLU A 152 21.53 10.01 -33.84
CA GLU A 152 22.98 10.15 -33.74
C GLU A 152 23.38 11.28 -32.78
N ASN A 153 24.51 11.08 -32.10
CA ASN A 153 25.12 12.05 -31.19
C ASN A 153 24.14 12.61 -30.15
N VAL A 154 23.35 11.71 -29.55
CA VAL A 154 22.44 12.09 -28.48
C VAL A 154 23.29 12.65 -27.33
N ARG A 155 22.91 13.84 -26.86
CA ARG A 155 23.61 14.59 -25.81
C ARG A 155 22.61 15.06 -24.78
N ILE A 156 22.96 14.87 -23.52
CA ILE A 156 22.21 15.40 -22.38
C ILE A 156 23.10 16.40 -21.64
N TRP A 157 22.57 17.53 -21.20
CA TRP A 157 23.31 18.45 -20.34
C TRP A 157 22.43 19.05 -19.26
N GLY A 158 23.04 19.41 -18.14
CA GLY A 158 22.35 20.01 -17.00
C GLY A 158 23.33 20.75 -16.10
N MET A 159 22.83 21.69 -15.32
CA MET A 159 23.63 22.38 -14.31
C MET A 159 23.72 21.49 -13.07
N VAL A 160 24.93 21.30 -12.54
CA VAL A 160 25.17 20.56 -11.30
C VAL A 160 24.54 21.37 -10.14
N PRO A 161 23.61 20.77 -9.37
CA PRO A 161 22.89 21.46 -8.31
C PRO A 161 23.77 21.57 -7.05
N GLN A 162 23.24 22.16 -5.98
CA GLN A 162 24.02 22.46 -4.76
C GLN A 162 24.29 21.21 -3.90
N LEU A 163 25.06 20.27 -4.46
CA LEU A 163 25.45 19.00 -3.86
C LEU A 163 26.96 19.00 -3.53
N ALA A 164 27.44 17.94 -2.88
CA ALA A 164 28.86 17.70 -2.75
C ALA A 164 29.47 17.38 -4.11
N ALA A 165 30.77 17.68 -4.26
CA ALA A 165 31.46 17.45 -5.52
C ALA A 165 31.60 15.95 -5.80
N PHE A 166 31.46 15.56 -7.06
CA PHE A 166 31.61 14.18 -7.50
C PHE A 166 32.45 14.08 -8.77
N GLY A 167 33.14 12.96 -8.96
CA GLY A 167 34.00 12.77 -10.14
C GLY A 167 33.17 12.35 -11.36
N PRO A 168 33.34 12.98 -12.54
CA PRO A 168 32.59 12.61 -13.76
C PRO A 168 32.92 11.19 -14.24
N GLY A 169 34.10 10.66 -13.92
CA GLY A 169 34.49 9.28 -14.22
C GLY A 169 33.72 8.22 -13.41
N ARG A 170 32.87 8.63 -12.46
CA ARG A 170 31.99 7.74 -11.71
C ARG A 170 30.62 7.56 -12.36
N ILE A 171 30.32 8.30 -13.42
CA ILE A 171 29.05 8.18 -14.14
C ILE A 171 29.12 6.95 -15.05
N THR A 172 28.06 6.15 -15.04
CA THR A 172 27.91 4.96 -15.88
C THR A 172 26.86 5.20 -16.95
N GLY A 173 26.94 4.48 -18.07
CA GLY A 173 26.00 4.58 -19.19
C GLY A 173 26.19 5.76 -20.13
N ALA A 174 26.99 6.75 -19.76
CA ALA A 174 27.38 7.83 -20.65
C ALA A 174 28.81 8.27 -20.40
N SER A 175 29.45 8.80 -21.43
CA SER A 175 30.68 9.56 -21.20
C SER A 175 30.33 10.95 -20.70
N ALA A 176 31.00 11.40 -19.64
CA ALA A 176 30.75 12.67 -18.99
C ALA A 176 31.87 13.70 -19.29
N SER A 177 31.47 14.95 -19.48
CA SER A 177 32.34 16.10 -19.74
C SER A 177 31.73 17.39 -19.19
N GLY A 178 32.41 18.52 -19.34
CA GLY A 178 31.94 19.83 -18.86
C GLY A 178 32.18 20.10 -17.37
N CYS A 179 32.69 19.10 -16.63
CA CYS A 179 33.27 19.26 -15.30
C CYS A 179 34.80 19.36 -15.38
N ASP A 180 35.45 19.82 -14.31
CA ASP A 180 36.91 19.83 -14.25
C ASP A 180 37.41 18.38 -14.25
N ARG A 181 38.38 18.08 -15.12
CA ARG A 181 38.96 16.75 -15.28
C ARG A 181 39.67 16.25 -14.03
N TYR A 182 40.18 17.15 -13.18
CA TYR A 182 40.93 16.80 -11.97
C TYR A 182 40.18 17.12 -10.68
N ASP A 183 39.40 18.21 -10.66
CA ASP A 183 38.73 18.68 -9.45
C ASP A 183 37.27 18.15 -9.34
N GLY A 184 36.67 17.66 -10.44
CA GLY A 184 35.34 17.06 -10.43
C GLY A 184 34.20 18.03 -10.81
N CYS A 185 32.96 17.56 -10.60
CA CYS A 185 31.73 18.28 -10.85
C CYS A 185 31.32 19.05 -9.59
N TYR A 186 31.31 20.38 -9.66
CA TYR A 186 30.88 21.28 -8.58
C TYR A 186 29.59 21.99 -8.93
N TYR A 187 28.91 22.52 -7.91
CA TYR A 187 27.75 23.38 -8.07
C TYR A 187 27.99 24.47 -9.14
N GLY A 188 27.04 24.59 -10.08
CA GLY A 188 27.10 25.56 -11.18
C GLY A 188 27.86 25.10 -12.42
N HIS A 189 28.61 23.99 -12.38
CA HIS A 189 29.19 23.40 -13.59
C HIS A 189 28.10 22.85 -14.51
N ILE A 190 28.37 22.82 -15.82
CA ILE A 190 27.49 22.18 -16.80
C ILE A 190 27.99 20.77 -17.04
N LEU A 191 27.29 19.79 -16.47
CA LEU A 191 27.54 18.39 -16.76
C LEU A 191 26.97 18.05 -18.14
N THR A 192 27.81 17.56 -19.04
CA THR A 192 27.41 17.09 -20.36
C THR A 192 27.66 15.59 -20.48
N LEU A 193 26.63 14.85 -20.86
CA LEU A 193 26.58 13.40 -20.97
C LEU A 193 26.37 13.03 -22.44
N SER A 194 27.37 12.40 -23.06
CA SER A 194 27.29 11.91 -24.42
C SER A 194 26.83 10.45 -24.42
N VAL A 195 25.65 10.21 -25.00
CA VAL A 195 25.03 8.89 -25.15
C VAL A 195 25.66 8.12 -26.31
N GLY A 196 25.97 8.82 -27.41
CA GLY A 196 26.25 8.21 -28.71
C GLY A 196 24.98 8.04 -29.54
N THR A 197 24.90 6.94 -30.29
CA THR A 197 23.76 6.64 -31.17
C THR A 197 22.73 5.77 -30.43
N LEU A 198 21.44 6.09 -30.59
CA LEU A 198 20.33 5.26 -30.13
C LEU A 198 19.53 4.76 -31.34
N LEU A 199 19.44 3.45 -31.53
CA LEU A 199 18.59 2.88 -32.57
C LEU A 199 17.10 3.02 -32.20
N PRO A 200 16.16 2.92 -33.16
CA PRO A 200 14.74 2.94 -32.84
C PRO A 200 14.37 1.84 -31.83
N GLY A 201 13.58 2.18 -30.82
CA GLY A 201 13.21 1.27 -29.73
C GLY A 201 14.27 1.09 -28.64
N GLU A 202 15.50 1.56 -28.87
CA GLU A 202 16.55 1.51 -27.85
C GLU A 202 16.40 2.64 -26.84
N SER A 203 17.05 2.42 -25.71
CA SER A 203 17.16 3.39 -24.63
C SER A 203 18.39 3.09 -23.79
N ARG A 204 18.83 4.05 -22.99
CA ARG A 204 20.02 3.97 -22.15
C ARG A 204 19.67 4.49 -20.77
N GLU A 205 20.01 3.74 -19.75
CA GLU A 205 20.06 4.25 -18.38
C GLU A 205 21.44 4.82 -18.05
N ILE A 206 21.47 6.02 -17.47
CA ILE A 206 22.66 6.64 -16.90
C ILE A 206 22.46 6.69 -15.40
N GLN A 207 23.49 6.31 -14.65
CA GLN A 207 23.51 6.53 -13.20
C GLN A 207 24.55 7.59 -12.85
N ILE A 208 24.10 8.62 -12.13
CA ILE A 208 24.94 9.73 -11.69
C ILE A 208 25.02 9.66 -10.16
N PRO A 209 26.12 9.11 -9.61
CA PRO A 209 26.31 9.04 -8.17
C PRO A 209 26.65 10.42 -7.62
N VAL A 210 25.90 10.83 -6.60
CA VAL A 210 25.98 12.16 -5.99
C VAL A 210 25.83 12.07 -4.48
N TRP A 211 26.21 13.13 -3.79
CA TRP A 211 26.18 13.22 -2.33
C TRP A 211 25.59 14.54 -1.89
N THR A 212 24.76 14.53 -0.84
CA THR A 212 24.36 15.77 -0.18
C THR A 212 25.54 16.33 0.62
N LYS A 213 25.57 17.65 0.83
CA LYS A 213 26.61 18.27 1.65
C LYS A 213 26.36 17.99 3.13
N ASN A 214 27.44 17.81 3.90
CA ASN A 214 27.37 17.62 5.36
C ASN A 214 26.82 18.86 6.10
N ASP A 215 26.88 20.04 5.48
CA ASP A 215 26.45 21.33 6.02
C ASP A 215 25.19 21.88 5.33
N ALA A 216 24.47 21.05 4.55
CA ALA A 216 23.25 21.48 3.85
C ALA A 216 22.17 21.97 4.84
N SER A 217 21.46 23.05 4.50
CA SER A 217 20.32 23.52 5.30
C SER A 217 19.15 22.54 5.22
N PHE A 218 18.42 22.32 6.33
CA PHE A 218 17.23 21.48 6.31
C PHE A 218 16.09 22.19 5.58
N GLY A 219 15.23 21.41 4.93
CA GLY A 219 14.20 21.92 4.03
C GLY A 219 14.78 22.56 2.76
N HIS A 220 16.08 22.41 2.47
CA HIS A 220 16.66 22.92 1.23
C HIS A 220 16.21 22.04 0.05
N LEU A 221 15.62 22.67 -0.97
CA LEU A 221 15.26 22.01 -2.21
C LEU A 221 16.46 21.99 -3.16
N VAL A 222 16.72 20.82 -3.74
CA VAL A 222 17.77 20.58 -4.74
C VAL A 222 17.10 20.30 -6.09
N PRO A 223 16.81 21.34 -6.90
CA PRO A 223 16.25 21.14 -8.21
C PRO A 223 17.33 20.67 -9.19
N ILE A 224 17.00 19.67 -9.99
CA ILE A 224 17.83 19.20 -11.09
C ILE A 224 17.04 19.30 -12.39
N ARG A 225 17.71 19.70 -13.46
CA ARG A 225 17.13 19.78 -14.80
C ARG A 225 18.16 19.32 -15.83
N PHE A 226 17.72 18.41 -16.68
CA PHE A 226 18.46 17.96 -17.85
C PHE A 226 17.74 18.34 -19.12
N PHE A 227 18.53 18.65 -20.14
CA PHE A 227 18.13 18.96 -21.49
C PHE A 227 18.73 17.91 -22.41
N GLY A 228 17.96 17.38 -23.35
CA GLY A 228 18.41 16.39 -24.32
C GLY A 228 18.19 16.81 -25.76
N SER A 229 19.15 16.48 -26.62
CA SER A 229 19.05 16.67 -28.08
C SER A 229 19.84 15.62 -28.84
N TYR A 230 19.66 15.60 -30.17
CA TYR A 230 20.38 14.76 -31.13
C TYR A 230 20.55 15.51 -32.45
N ASP A 231 21.49 15.10 -33.31
CA ASP A 231 21.93 15.92 -34.45
C ASP A 231 20.88 16.11 -35.56
N ALA A 232 20.01 15.11 -35.74
CA ALA A 232 18.94 15.16 -36.74
C ALA A 232 17.62 15.73 -36.20
N ASP A 233 17.60 16.35 -35.01
CA ASP A 233 16.37 16.95 -34.48
C ASP A 233 15.97 18.17 -35.34
N PRO A 234 14.84 18.10 -36.08
CA PRO A 234 14.48 19.13 -37.04
C PRO A 234 14.09 20.47 -36.40
N LEU A 235 13.88 20.54 -35.08
CA LEU A 235 13.29 21.71 -34.40
C LEU A 235 14.20 22.38 -33.36
N ILE A 236 15.40 21.85 -33.07
CA ILE A 236 16.42 22.39 -32.14
C ILE A 236 15.96 22.47 -30.66
N GLU A 237 14.67 22.49 -30.36
CA GLU A 237 14.15 22.54 -28.98
C GLU A 237 14.48 21.25 -28.20
N PRO A 238 15.19 21.37 -27.06
CA PRO A 238 15.59 20.21 -26.30
C PRO A 238 14.42 19.59 -25.55
N VAL A 239 14.47 18.26 -25.38
CA VAL A 239 13.61 17.53 -24.43
C VAL A 239 14.08 17.87 -23.02
N ILE A 240 13.15 18.15 -22.11
CA ILE A 240 13.47 18.58 -20.75
C ILE A 240 12.91 17.57 -19.78
N VAL A 241 13.74 17.17 -18.82
CA VAL A 241 13.31 16.43 -17.63
C VAL A 241 13.86 17.11 -16.38
N ALA A 242 13.06 17.18 -15.34
CA ALA A 242 13.43 17.83 -14.10
C ALA A 242 12.77 17.16 -12.90
N ASP A 243 13.50 17.09 -11.80
CA ASP A 243 12.97 16.68 -10.51
C ASP A 243 13.50 17.62 -9.42
N THR A 244 12.87 17.59 -8.25
CA THR A 244 13.29 18.35 -7.09
C THR A 244 13.15 17.46 -5.86
N ILE A 245 14.25 17.36 -5.14
CA ILE A 245 14.36 16.60 -3.90
C ILE A 245 14.62 17.55 -2.74
N ALA A 246 14.25 17.14 -1.54
CA ALA A 246 14.50 17.91 -0.32
C ALA A 246 15.58 17.25 0.54
N ILE A 247 16.36 18.08 1.23
CA ILE A 247 17.26 17.63 2.28
C ILE A 247 16.58 17.86 3.62
N GLU A 248 16.24 16.78 4.31
CA GLU A 248 15.58 16.77 5.61
C GLU A 248 16.52 16.41 6.75
N GLN A 249 16.05 16.60 7.97
CA GLN A 249 16.83 16.31 9.17
C GLN A 249 16.92 14.81 9.46
N PHE A 250 15.80 14.11 9.31
CA PHE A 250 15.66 12.69 9.60
C PHE A 250 14.77 12.05 8.54
N LYS A 251 15.01 10.77 8.30
CA LYS A 251 14.17 9.91 7.47
C LYS A 251 13.71 8.76 8.34
N THR A 252 12.48 8.83 8.85
CA THR A 252 11.91 7.90 9.85
C THR A 252 11.26 6.66 9.22
N LEU A 253 10.83 6.79 7.98
CA LEU A 253 10.39 5.69 7.14
C LEU A 253 11.25 5.67 5.89
N ASP A 254 11.45 4.47 5.36
CA ASP A 254 12.23 4.24 4.15
C ASP A 254 11.41 3.39 3.17
N ILE A 255 11.53 3.68 1.88
CA ILE A 255 10.90 2.92 0.81
C ILE A 255 11.85 2.78 -0.38
N ASN A 256 11.85 1.58 -0.96
CA ASN A 256 12.48 1.26 -2.21
C ASN A 256 11.42 0.70 -3.15
N LEU A 257 11.46 1.16 -4.41
CA LEU A 257 10.67 0.62 -5.49
C LEU A 257 11.62 -0.01 -6.50
N SER A 258 11.39 -1.27 -6.86
CA SER A 258 12.12 -1.98 -7.90
C SER A 258 11.16 -2.64 -8.91
N ALA A 259 11.68 -3.06 -10.05
CA ALA A 259 10.87 -3.68 -11.09
C ALA A 259 11.62 -4.80 -11.82
N ASN A 260 10.91 -5.88 -12.13
CA ASN A 260 11.45 -7.04 -12.84
C ASN A 260 10.38 -7.64 -13.79
N PRO A 261 10.69 -7.89 -15.08
CA PRO A 261 11.94 -7.59 -15.77
C PRO A 261 12.09 -6.10 -16.10
N ALA A 262 13.32 -5.58 -15.97
CA ALA A 262 13.71 -4.26 -16.45
C ALA A 262 14.93 -4.41 -17.38
N PRO A 263 14.78 -4.22 -18.71
CA PRO A 263 13.60 -3.75 -19.44
C PRO A 263 12.49 -4.80 -19.55
N ILE A 264 11.28 -4.31 -19.79
CA ILE A 264 10.10 -5.14 -20.07
C ILE A 264 9.96 -5.40 -21.57
N MET A 265 9.44 -6.56 -21.97
CA MET A 265 9.00 -6.76 -23.35
C MET A 265 7.70 -5.98 -23.62
N PRO A 266 7.53 -5.33 -24.78
CA PRO A 266 6.27 -4.66 -25.11
C PRO A 266 5.08 -5.64 -25.01
N SER A 267 3.98 -5.21 -24.38
CA SER A 267 2.85 -6.10 -24.03
C SER A 267 3.18 -7.23 -23.06
N GLY A 268 4.30 -7.13 -22.35
CA GLY A 268 4.72 -8.08 -21.33
C GLY A 268 4.18 -7.73 -19.94
N GLN A 269 4.49 -8.60 -18.98
CA GLN A 269 4.20 -8.38 -17.56
C GLN A 269 5.40 -7.79 -16.83
N LEU A 270 5.12 -6.93 -15.86
CA LEU A 270 6.07 -6.32 -14.94
C LEU A 270 5.64 -6.64 -13.51
N ILE A 271 6.60 -6.97 -12.65
CA ILE A 271 6.39 -7.00 -11.21
C ILE A 271 7.06 -5.77 -10.63
N TYR A 272 6.28 -4.90 -10.00
CA TYR A 272 6.79 -3.86 -9.11
C TYR A 272 6.91 -4.43 -7.70
N GLU A 273 8.08 -4.32 -7.10
CA GLU A 273 8.30 -4.67 -5.70
C GLU A 273 8.54 -3.40 -4.89
N LEU A 274 7.73 -3.23 -3.85
CA LEU A 274 7.81 -2.14 -2.89
C LEU A 274 8.34 -2.72 -1.60
N LEU A 275 9.53 -2.31 -1.20
CA LEU A 275 10.14 -2.68 0.06
C LEU A 275 10.14 -1.43 0.95
N TYR A 276 9.64 -1.53 2.18
CA TYR A 276 9.58 -0.39 3.10
C TYR A 276 10.00 -0.76 4.51
N GLY A 277 10.57 0.20 5.25
CA GLY A 277 11.15 0.00 6.57
C GLY A 277 10.92 1.18 7.53
N ASN A 278 10.94 0.91 8.83
CA ASN A 278 10.89 1.91 9.89
C ASN A 278 12.24 2.01 10.60
N THR A 279 12.90 3.15 10.41
CA THR A 279 14.20 3.48 11.01
C THR A 279 14.06 4.19 12.36
N ASP A 280 12.85 4.58 12.74
CA ASP A 280 12.57 5.26 14.01
C ASP A 280 12.40 4.26 15.16
N PHE A 281 12.51 4.76 16.40
CA PHE A 281 12.26 4.00 17.62
C PHE A 281 10.77 3.80 17.91
N ALA A 282 9.92 4.73 17.46
CA ALA A 282 8.48 4.63 17.59
C ALA A 282 7.90 3.73 16.50
N ALA A 283 6.83 2.99 16.81
CA ALA A 283 6.07 2.29 15.78
C ALA A 283 5.38 3.32 14.88
N ALA A 284 5.46 3.10 13.56
CA ALA A 284 4.83 3.95 12.57
C ALA A 284 3.55 3.28 12.05
N ASN A 285 2.51 4.07 11.81
CA ASN A 285 1.34 3.68 11.04
C ASN A 285 1.24 4.60 9.82
N GLY A 286 0.52 4.17 8.80
CA GLY A 286 0.44 4.93 7.56
C GLY A 286 -0.28 4.21 6.44
N SER A 287 -0.33 4.87 5.30
CA SER A 287 -0.70 4.27 4.04
C SER A 287 0.51 4.13 3.12
N LEU A 288 0.44 3.16 2.23
CA LEU A 288 1.35 2.99 1.11
C LEU A 288 0.58 3.29 -0.17
N GLU A 289 1.20 4.00 -1.10
CA GLU A 289 0.63 4.31 -2.40
C GLU A 289 1.61 3.93 -3.51
N LEU A 290 1.11 3.36 -4.60
CA LEU A 290 1.84 3.13 -5.84
C LEU A 290 1.11 3.81 -6.99
N THR A 291 1.71 4.85 -7.56
CA THR A 291 1.24 5.48 -8.79
C THR A 291 1.83 4.73 -9.99
N LEU A 292 0.95 4.19 -10.82
CA LEU A 292 1.27 3.44 -12.02
C LEU A 292 1.32 4.37 -13.25
N PRO A 293 2.12 4.01 -14.28
CA PRO A 293 2.12 4.71 -15.57
C PRO A 293 0.76 4.58 -16.27
N ASP A 294 0.54 5.40 -17.31
CA ASP A 294 -0.66 5.29 -18.15
C ASP A 294 -0.71 3.92 -18.86
N GLN A 295 -1.89 3.49 -19.33
CA GLN A 295 -2.02 2.30 -20.19
C GLN A 295 -1.28 1.06 -19.66
N VAL A 296 -1.47 0.76 -18.37
CA VAL A 296 -1.11 -0.52 -17.76
C VAL A 296 -2.33 -1.12 -17.09
N GLN A 297 -2.44 -2.44 -17.14
CA GLN A 297 -3.47 -3.20 -16.46
C GLN A 297 -2.89 -3.83 -15.20
N VAL A 298 -3.55 -3.65 -14.06
CA VAL A 298 -3.20 -4.35 -12.83
C VAL A 298 -3.75 -5.78 -12.90
N LEU A 299 -2.88 -6.76 -12.73
CA LEU A 299 -3.21 -8.18 -12.69
C LEU A 299 -3.32 -8.69 -11.25
N ASP A 300 -2.43 -8.20 -10.37
CA ASP A 300 -2.46 -8.47 -8.93
C ASP A 300 -1.96 -7.21 -8.19
N SER A 301 -2.73 -6.77 -7.19
CA SER A 301 -2.40 -5.59 -6.38
C SER A 301 -1.88 -5.95 -4.98
N ASP A 302 -1.70 -7.23 -4.66
CA ASP A 302 -1.28 -7.69 -3.32
C ASP A 302 -2.09 -7.04 -2.18
N GLY A 303 -3.41 -7.09 -2.35
CA GLY A 303 -4.39 -6.57 -1.39
C GLY A 303 -4.59 -5.05 -1.41
N GLY A 304 -3.94 -4.32 -2.31
CA GLY A 304 -4.13 -2.87 -2.48
C GLY A 304 -5.42 -2.53 -3.23
N ILE A 305 -6.04 -1.39 -2.89
CA ILE A 305 -7.24 -0.87 -3.53
C ILE A 305 -6.83 0.06 -4.68
N GLN A 306 -7.22 -0.27 -5.90
CA GLN A 306 -6.93 0.58 -7.07
C GLN A 306 -7.99 1.67 -7.24
N THR A 307 -7.55 2.93 -7.31
CA THR A 307 -8.35 4.10 -7.70
C THR A 307 -7.67 4.82 -8.85
N GLY A 308 -8.22 4.71 -10.06
CA GLY A 308 -7.56 5.22 -11.26
C GLY A 308 -6.24 4.49 -11.53
N ASN A 309 -5.15 5.22 -11.62
CA ASN A 309 -3.80 4.68 -11.78
C ASN A 309 -3.03 4.54 -10.46
N ILE A 310 -3.69 4.71 -9.30
CA ILE A 310 -3.04 4.61 -7.99
C ILE A 310 -3.55 3.36 -7.27
N ILE A 311 -2.65 2.58 -6.70
CA ILE A 311 -2.96 1.50 -5.75
C ILE A 311 -2.66 2.00 -4.34
N VAL A 312 -3.61 1.84 -3.42
CA VAL A 312 -3.49 2.30 -2.04
C VAL A 312 -3.64 1.12 -1.08
N TRP A 313 -2.75 1.04 -0.10
CA TRP A 313 -2.90 0.21 1.09
C TRP A 313 -3.08 1.14 2.29
N ASP A 314 -4.33 1.29 2.76
CA ASP A 314 -4.70 2.29 3.78
C ASP A 314 -4.08 2.07 5.16
N ASN A 315 -3.55 0.87 5.43
CA ASN A 315 -2.92 0.55 6.70
C ASN A 315 -1.74 -0.41 6.50
N ILE A 316 -0.52 0.12 6.65
CA ILE A 316 0.71 -0.68 6.66
C ILE A 316 0.99 -1.36 8.03
N GLY A 317 0.05 -1.22 8.98
CA GLY A 317 0.11 -1.72 10.35
C GLY A 317 1.05 -0.89 11.24
N PRO A 318 1.12 -1.19 12.55
CA PRO A 318 2.18 -0.64 13.38
C PRO A 318 3.49 -1.29 12.95
N LEU A 319 4.22 -0.62 12.07
CA LEU A 319 5.56 -0.99 11.68
C LEU A 319 6.49 -0.65 12.85
N GLY A 320 6.84 -1.66 13.66
CA GLY A 320 7.73 -1.47 14.80
C GLY A 320 9.13 -0.98 14.41
N SER A 321 9.90 -0.50 15.37
CA SER A 321 11.28 -0.08 15.14
C SER A 321 12.13 -1.19 14.51
N GLY A 322 12.87 -0.86 13.45
CA GLY A 322 13.69 -1.80 12.70
C GLY A 322 12.90 -2.83 11.89
N ARG A 323 11.58 -2.69 11.81
CA ARG A 323 10.71 -3.57 11.03
C ARG A 323 10.47 -2.98 9.65
N GLY A 324 10.33 -3.86 8.66
CA GLY A 324 9.94 -3.49 7.31
C GLY A 324 8.95 -4.48 6.71
N SER A 325 8.37 -4.21 5.57
CA SER A 325 7.53 -5.18 4.86
C SER A 325 7.69 -4.98 3.36
N ARG A 326 7.06 -5.87 2.59
CA ARG A 326 7.11 -5.85 1.13
C ARG A 326 5.72 -5.96 0.52
N ARG A 327 5.54 -5.33 -0.63
CA ARG A 327 4.39 -5.52 -1.52
C ARG A 327 4.85 -5.82 -2.92
N GLN A 328 4.08 -6.63 -3.64
CA GLN A 328 4.33 -6.91 -5.05
C GLN A 328 3.09 -6.60 -5.87
N VAL A 329 3.23 -5.77 -6.90
CA VAL A 329 2.15 -5.48 -7.83
C VAL A 329 2.53 -6.03 -9.19
N VAL A 330 1.68 -6.90 -9.73
CA VAL A 330 1.84 -7.46 -11.08
C VAL A 330 0.99 -6.64 -12.03
N VAL A 331 1.62 -6.09 -13.08
CA VAL A 331 0.94 -5.34 -14.13
C VAL A 331 1.29 -5.87 -15.51
N GLU A 332 0.48 -5.52 -16.51
CA GLU A 332 0.72 -5.75 -17.93
C GLU A 332 0.72 -4.42 -18.70
N ASP A 333 1.70 -4.21 -19.58
CA ASP A 333 1.76 -3.03 -20.45
C ASP A 333 0.73 -3.15 -21.57
N THR A 334 -0.40 -2.45 -21.49
CA THR A 334 -1.45 -2.57 -22.52
C THR A 334 -1.18 -1.72 -23.76
N ARG A 335 -0.18 -0.82 -23.71
CA ARG A 335 0.18 0.03 -24.86
C ARG A 335 1.11 -0.68 -25.83
N GLY A 336 2.03 -1.50 -25.30
CA GLY A 336 2.89 -2.39 -26.10
C GLY A 336 3.80 -1.66 -27.09
N LEU A 337 4.22 -0.43 -26.79
CA LEU A 337 5.09 0.34 -27.68
C LEU A 337 6.56 0.15 -27.35
N GLU A 338 7.35 -0.14 -28.37
CA GLU A 338 8.80 -0.23 -28.27
C GLU A 338 9.42 1.13 -27.92
N GLY A 339 10.42 1.14 -27.04
CA GLY A 339 11.11 2.35 -26.57
C GLY A 339 10.35 3.16 -25.51
N ARG A 340 9.08 2.85 -25.23
CA ARG A 340 8.28 3.53 -24.22
C ARG A 340 8.93 3.46 -22.83
N LEU A 341 8.80 4.53 -22.06
CA LEU A 341 9.20 4.57 -20.65
C LEU A 341 7.98 4.43 -19.73
N LEU A 342 8.03 3.47 -18.81
CA LEU A 342 7.05 3.19 -17.77
C LEU A 342 7.59 3.70 -16.44
N GLN A 343 7.18 4.91 -16.08
CA GLN A 343 7.57 5.53 -14.80
C GLN A 343 6.53 5.23 -13.72
N ALA A 344 7.00 4.69 -12.59
CA ALA A 344 6.18 4.43 -11.42
C ALA A 344 6.79 5.13 -10.19
N GLU A 345 5.94 5.49 -9.24
CA GLU A 345 6.33 6.15 -8.00
C GLU A 345 5.59 5.52 -6.82
N ALA A 346 6.34 5.10 -5.82
CA ALA A 346 5.81 4.61 -4.55
C ALA A 346 5.99 5.66 -3.46
N ARG A 347 4.98 5.79 -2.58
CA ARG A 347 4.96 6.80 -1.51
C ARG A 347 4.48 6.17 -0.20
N LEU A 348 5.21 6.42 0.88
CA LEU A 348 4.74 6.17 2.24
C LEU A 348 4.16 7.44 2.83
N VAL A 349 2.96 7.34 3.40
CA VAL A 349 2.26 8.45 4.05
C VAL A 349 2.03 8.11 5.51
N ASN A 350 2.40 9.00 6.43
CA ASN A 350 2.22 8.77 7.86
C ASN A 350 0.75 9.00 8.26
N ASP A 351 0.22 8.18 9.17
CA ASP A 351 -1.15 8.29 9.71
C ASP A 351 -1.31 9.36 10.80
N ALA A 352 -0.25 10.12 11.10
CA ALA A 352 -0.37 11.31 11.93
C ALA A 352 -1.46 12.25 11.35
N SER A 353 -2.13 13.01 12.22
CA SER A 353 -3.29 13.88 11.93
C SER A 353 -3.19 14.81 10.71
N PHE A 354 -2.00 14.91 10.10
CA PHE A 354 -1.62 15.83 9.04
C PHE A 354 -1.17 15.15 7.73
N LYS A 355 -1.26 13.82 7.59
CA LYS A 355 -0.96 13.05 6.36
C LYS A 355 0.22 13.59 5.52
N SER A 356 1.37 13.84 6.12
CA SER A 356 2.60 14.15 5.38
C SER A 356 3.22 12.86 4.86
N TRP A 357 3.72 12.85 3.62
CA TRP A 357 4.51 11.70 3.16
C TRP A 357 5.84 11.65 3.90
N ALA A 358 6.33 10.43 4.13
CA ALA A 358 7.50 10.15 4.93
C ALA A 358 8.70 9.71 4.07
N ALA A 359 8.44 9.02 2.96
CA ALA A 359 9.46 8.64 1.97
C ALA A 359 8.81 8.34 0.61
N ARG A 360 9.60 8.45 -0.46
CA ARG A 360 9.23 8.09 -1.82
C ARG A 360 10.37 7.38 -2.53
N SER A 361 10.00 6.54 -3.50
CA SER A 361 10.94 5.94 -4.43
C SER A 361 10.29 5.87 -5.81
N ALA A 362 11.04 6.21 -6.84
CA ALA A 362 10.56 6.21 -8.21
C ALA A 362 11.54 5.49 -9.12
N LEU A 363 11.01 4.80 -10.11
CA LEU A 363 11.82 4.13 -11.13
C LEU A 363 11.20 4.33 -12.51
N SER A 364 12.01 4.06 -13.54
CA SER A 364 11.58 4.08 -14.93
C SER A 364 12.04 2.80 -15.62
N VAL A 365 11.09 2.01 -16.12
CA VAL A 365 11.36 0.82 -16.93
C VAL A 365 11.12 1.13 -18.39
N SER A 366 12.09 0.83 -19.25
CA SER A 366 11.92 0.91 -20.70
C SER A 366 11.31 -0.38 -21.28
N ALA A 367 10.46 -0.26 -22.31
CA ALA A 367 9.97 -1.39 -23.09
C ALA A 367 10.88 -1.70 -24.30
N ARG A 368 11.34 -2.96 -24.45
CA ARG A 368 12.27 -3.40 -25.52
C ARG A 368 11.99 -4.81 -26.00
N THR A 369 12.09 -5.01 -27.31
CA THR A 369 11.95 -6.36 -27.90
C THR A 369 13.28 -7.12 -27.95
N VAL A 370 14.40 -6.41 -28.11
CA VAL A 370 15.74 -6.99 -28.25
C VAL A 370 16.55 -6.71 -26.99
N VAL A 371 16.88 -7.77 -26.24
CA VAL A 371 17.65 -7.69 -24.98
C VAL A 371 18.76 -8.74 -25.01
N PRO A 372 19.88 -8.54 -25.77
CA PRO A 372 20.87 -9.59 -26.07
C PRO A 372 21.64 -10.10 -24.86
N LEU A 373 21.73 -9.29 -23.80
CA LEU A 373 22.30 -9.64 -22.51
C LEU A 373 21.19 -9.55 -21.47
N SER A 374 21.01 -10.61 -20.70
CA SER A 374 20.16 -10.64 -19.52
C SER A 374 21.03 -10.76 -18.27
N MET A 375 20.57 -10.17 -17.18
CA MET A 375 21.23 -10.16 -15.88
C MET A 375 20.16 -10.16 -14.79
N THR A 376 20.28 -11.09 -13.86
CA THR A 376 19.49 -11.09 -12.62
C THR A 376 20.43 -11.00 -11.43
N ALA A 377 19.97 -10.36 -10.37
CA ALA A 377 20.68 -10.26 -9.09
C ALA A 377 19.79 -10.82 -7.98
N ALA A 378 20.39 -11.59 -7.07
CA ALA A 378 19.74 -12.08 -5.86
C ALA A 378 20.68 -11.93 -4.66
N LEU A 379 20.12 -11.97 -3.46
CA LEU A 379 20.87 -12.00 -2.21
C LEU A 379 20.82 -13.42 -1.64
N SER A 380 21.95 -13.93 -1.15
CA SER A 380 21.97 -15.21 -0.44
C SER A 380 21.26 -15.17 0.91
N LYS A 381 20.93 -13.97 1.40
CA LYS A 381 20.27 -13.71 2.68
C LYS A 381 19.40 -12.46 2.57
N ASP A 382 18.15 -12.58 3.00
CA ASP A 382 17.17 -11.50 3.09
C ASP A 382 16.11 -11.90 4.15
N PRO A 383 15.82 -11.08 5.18
CA PRO A 383 16.42 -9.77 5.47
C PRO A 383 17.86 -9.90 6.00
N LEU A 384 18.55 -8.77 6.03
CA LEU A 384 19.91 -8.64 6.55
C LEU A 384 19.89 -8.07 7.97
N ALA A 385 20.90 -8.42 8.76
CA ALA A 385 21.21 -7.82 10.06
C ALA A 385 22.59 -7.14 10.04
N GLN A 386 22.82 -6.27 11.02
CA GLN A 386 24.14 -5.66 11.23
C GLN A 386 25.23 -6.74 11.35
N GLY A 387 26.35 -6.53 10.66
CA GLY A 387 27.48 -7.47 10.70
C GLY A 387 27.28 -8.78 9.93
N ASP A 388 26.13 -8.99 9.28
CA ASP A 388 25.89 -10.20 8.49
C ASP A 388 26.86 -10.34 7.33
N ASP A 389 27.37 -11.55 7.15
CA ASP A 389 28.00 -11.98 5.91
C ASP A 389 26.92 -12.49 4.95
N PHE A 390 26.92 -11.97 3.73
CA PHE A 390 26.07 -12.44 2.64
C PHE A 390 26.83 -12.35 1.31
N ARG A 391 26.20 -12.81 0.22
CA ARG A 391 26.73 -12.61 -1.12
C ARG A 391 25.63 -12.14 -2.06
N TYR A 392 26.02 -11.29 -3.01
CA TYR A 392 25.23 -11.12 -4.22
C TYR A 392 25.47 -12.31 -5.14
N GLU A 393 24.39 -12.80 -5.73
CA GLU A 393 24.37 -13.89 -6.70
C GLU A 393 23.87 -13.30 -8.02
N LEU A 394 24.79 -13.11 -8.97
CA LEU A 394 24.46 -12.60 -10.29
C LEU A 394 24.42 -13.74 -11.29
N MET A 395 23.41 -13.76 -12.14
CA MET A 395 23.35 -14.62 -13.32
C MET A 395 23.37 -13.74 -14.57
N VAL A 396 24.40 -13.87 -15.39
CA VAL A 396 24.56 -13.10 -16.63
C VAL A 396 24.46 -14.02 -17.83
N THR A 397 23.55 -13.74 -18.75
CA THR A 397 23.21 -14.64 -19.86
C THR A 397 23.25 -13.91 -21.19
N ASN A 398 23.89 -14.51 -22.19
CA ASN A 398 23.70 -14.12 -23.59
C ASN A 398 22.40 -14.74 -24.10
N THR A 399 21.37 -13.92 -24.31
CA THR A 399 20.03 -14.37 -24.71
C THR A 399 19.85 -14.49 -26.22
N ASN A 400 20.90 -14.18 -27.00
CA ASN A 400 20.85 -14.38 -28.43
C ASN A 400 20.47 -15.85 -28.73
N PRO A 401 19.68 -16.10 -29.78
CA PRO A 401 19.38 -17.47 -30.21
C PRO A 401 20.68 -18.22 -30.51
N ILE A 402 20.67 -19.56 -30.47
CA ILE A 402 21.88 -20.38 -30.68
C ILE A 402 22.60 -20.06 -32.00
N SER A 403 21.88 -19.61 -33.03
CA SER A 403 22.43 -19.16 -34.32
C SER A 403 22.90 -17.70 -34.34
N GLY A 404 22.80 -16.99 -33.23
CA GLY A 404 23.11 -15.57 -33.06
C GLY A 404 24.58 -15.31 -32.77
N ALA A 405 24.90 -14.08 -32.39
CA ALA A 405 26.27 -13.66 -32.10
C ALA A 405 26.68 -13.95 -30.65
N SER A 406 27.95 -14.28 -30.44
CA SER A 406 28.57 -14.21 -29.12
C SER A 406 28.59 -12.74 -28.64
N LEU A 407 28.64 -12.57 -27.32
CA LEU A 407 28.87 -11.28 -26.69
C LEU A 407 30.29 -11.24 -26.16
N GLU A 408 31.06 -10.24 -26.59
CA GLU A 408 32.44 -10.03 -26.18
C GLU A 408 32.55 -8.89 -25.17
N ASN A 409 33.63 -8.86 -24.37
CA ASN A 409 33.87 -7.82 -23.38
C ASN A 409 32.68 -7.61 -22.42
N VAL A 410 32.01 -8.69 -22.04
CA VAL A 410 30.94 -8.68 -21.04
C VAL A 410 31.54 -8.22 -19.71
N ARG A 411 31.03 -7.08 -19.21
CA ARG A 411 31.45 -6.46 -17.96
C ARG A 411 30.23 -6.03 -17.16
N ILE A 412 30.38 -6.04 -15.85
CA ILE A 412 29.39 -5.51 -14.91
C ILE A 412 30.08 -4.43 -14.09
N GLN A 413 29.46 -3.25 -14.01
CA GLN A 413 29.87 -2.18 -13.11
C GLN A 413 28.92 -2.14 -11.92
N TRP A 414 29.48 -1.93 -10.74
CA TRP A 414 28.74 -1.87 -9.49
C TRP A 414 29.41 -0.86 -8.57
N MET A 415 28.63 0.06 -8.00
CA MET A 415 29.13 0.98 -6.98
C MET A 415 28.91 0.37 -5.59
N VAL A 416 29.97 0.30 -4.79
CA VAL A 416 29.89 -0.24 -3.42
C VAL A 416 28.98 0.65 -2.56
N PRO A 417 27.87 0.13 -2.01
CA PRO A 417 26.96 0.86 -1.11
C PRO A 417 27.62 1.26 0.21
N ASN A 418 27.04 2.24 0.91
CA ASN A 418 27.59 2.73 2.19
C ASN A 418 27.40 1.71 3.31
N GLU A 419 26.43 0.82 3.18
CA GLU A 419 25.99 -0.13 4.18
C GLU A 419 26.98 -1.30 4.33
N LEU A 420 27.96 -1.42 3.42
CA LEU A 420 28.92 -2.52 3.40
C LEU A 420 30.27 -2.14 4.02
N LYS A 421 30.89 -3.13 4.68
CA LYS A 421 32.29 -3.07 5.08
C LYS A 421 33.18 -3.15 3.85
N ALA A 422 34.43 -2.68 4.00
CA ALA A 422 35.43 -2.86 2.96
C ALA A 422 35.72 -4.35 2.73
N PHE A 423 35.89 -4.73 1.46
CA PHE A 423 36.17 -6.12 1.07
C PHE A 423 37.26 -6.19 0.01
N GLY A 424 37.93 -7.33 -0.11
CA GLY A 424 38.98 -7.53 -1.12
C GLY A 424 38.40 -8.00 -2.45
N PRO A 425 38.80 -7.44 -3.61
CA PRO A 425 38.27 -7.87 -4.91
C PRO A 425 38.58 -9.33 -5.26
N GLY A 426 39.57 -9.94 -4.60
CA GLY A 426 39.95 -11.35 -4.80
C GLY A 426 38.99 -12.37 -4.19
N SER A 427 38.02 -11.95 -3.37
CA SER A 427 36.98 -12.84 -2.85
C SER A 427 35.85 -13.10 -3.86
N ILE A 428 35.77 -12.29 -4.92
CA ILE A 428 34.78 -12.42 -5.98
C ILE A 428 35.11 -13.62 -6.85
N THR A 429 34.10 -14.43 -7.16
CA THR A 429 34.23 -15.62 -8.01
C THR A 429 33.29 -15.53 -9.22
N GLY A 430 33.63 -16.22 -10.30
CA GLY A 430 32.88 -16.18 -11.56
C GLY A 430 33.22 -15.02 -12.51
N ALA A 431 33.90 -13.98 -12.01
CA ALA A 431 34.44 -12.87 -12.80
C ALA A 431 35.77 -12.37 -12.20
N SER A 432 36.56 -11.64 -12.99
CA SER A 432 37.70 -10.89 -12.46
C SER A 432 37.28 -9.47 -12.08
N ALA A 433 37.77 -8.94 -10.95
CA ALA A 433 37.36 -7.64 -10.44
C ALA A 433 38.50 -6.60 -10.47
N SER A 434 38.13 -5.36 -10.75
CA SER A 434 39.03 -4.19 -10.78
C SER A 434 38.29 -2.93 -10.31
N GLY A 435 39.00 -1.81 -10.17
CA GLY A 435 38.40 -0.53 -9.73
C GLY A 435 38.43 -0.29 -8.21
N CYS A 436 39.11 -1.17 -7.47
CA CYS A 436 39.36 -1.04 -6.04
C CYS A 436 40.81 -0.64 -5.75
N ASP A 437 41.09 -0.14 -4.55
CA ASP A 437 42.44 0.22 -4.16
C ASP A 437 43.30 -1.02 -3.97
N ARG A 438 44.53 -0.95 -4.51
CA ARG A 438 45.43 -2.11 -4.64
C ARG A 438 45.83 -2.73 -3.28
N TYR A 439 45.79 -1.96 -2.20
CA TYR A 439 46.23 -2.39 -0.86
C TYR A 439 45.10 -2.40 0.18
N ASP A 440 44.11 -1.54 -0.02
CA ASP A 440 43.10 -1.22 0.99
C ASP A 440 41.74 -1.90 0.66
N GLY A 441 41.55 -2.36 -0.59
CA GLY A 441 40.34 -3.08 -1.02
C GLY A 441 39.28 -2.16 -1.62
N CYS A 442 38.05 -2.66 -1.68
CA CYS A 442 36.89 -1.97 -2.23
C CYS A 442 36.13 -1.26 -1.09
N TYR A 443 35.96 0.06 -1.19
CA TYR A 443 35.27 0.89 -0.20
C TYR A 443 34.01 1.50 -0.78
N TYR A 444 33.17 2.02 0.12
CA TYR A 444 32.02 2.86 -0.24
C TYR A 444 32.34 3.86 -1.35
N GLY A 445 31.51 3.87 -2.39
CA GLY A 445 31.62 4.78 -3.52
C GLY A 445 32.67 4.39 -4.57
N HIS A 446 33.42 3.30 -4.39
CA HIS A 446 34.24 2.71 -5.45
C HIS A 446 33.36 2.03 -6.50
N ILE A 447 33.76 2.15 -7.76
CA ILE A 447 33.13 1.41 -8.87
C ILE A 447 33.94 0.16 -9.15
N VAL A 448 33.38 -0.98 -8.78
CA VAL A 448 33.94 -2.28 -9.08
C VAL A 448 33.53 -2.66 -10.51
N THR A 449 34.51 -2.94 -11.36
CA THR A 449 34.28 -3.50 -12.70
C THR A 449 34.60 -4.98 -12.70
N LEU A 450 33.57 -5.80 -12.85
CA LEU A 450 33.62 -7.24 -12.99
C LEU A 450 33.74 -7.59 -14.48
N THR A 451 34.81 -8.27 -14.88
CA THR A 451 35.03 -8.70 -16.26
C THR A 451 34.73 -10.19 -16.38
N ILE A 452 33.67 -10.52 -17.12
CA ILE A 452 33.24 -11.89 -17.45
C ILE A 452 33.98 -12.41 -18.68
N GLY A 453 34.17 -11.57 -19.69
CA GLY A 453 34.86 -11.94 -20.93
C GLY A 453 33.90 -12.14 -22.09
N THR A 454 33.89 -13.33 -22.68
CA THR A 454 33.01 -13.67 -23.81
C THR A 454 31.93 -14.64 -23.34
N LEU A 455 30.70 -14.47 -23.83
CA LEU A 455 29.59 -15.39 -23.64
C LEU A 455 29.06 -15.84 -25.00
N ASP A 456 29.07 -17.14 -25.26
CA ASP A 456 28.47 -17.70 -26.47
C ASP A 456 26.93 -17.60 -26.43
N PRO A 457 26.22 -17.67 -27.57
CA PRO A 457 24.77 -17.58 -27.59
C PRO A 457 24.11 -18.65 -26.70
N GLY A 458 23.26 -18.22 -25.76
CA GLY A 458 22.63 -19.08 -24.76
C GLY A 458 23.51 -19.44 -23.55
N GLU A 459 24.77 -19.01 -23.50
CA GLU A 459 25.65 -19.23 -22.34
C GLU A 459 25.26 -18.30 -21.18
N SER A 460 25.32 -18.85 -19.97
CA SER A 460 25.16 -18.11 -18.71
C SER A 460 26.42 -18.21 -17.84
N ARG A 461 26.68 -17.16 -17.06
CA ARG A 461 27.75 -17.09 -16.06
C ARG A 461 27.20 -16.66 -14.72
N GLU A 462 27.48 -17.46 -13.69
CA GLU A 462 27.26 -17.09 -12.30
C GLU A 462 28.44 -16.27 -11.77
N VAL A 463 28.15 -15.19 -11.05
CA VAL A 463 29.14 -14.36 -10.35
C VAL A 463 28.71 -14.19 -8.90
N TYR A 464 29.61 -14.48 -7.97
CA TYR A 464 29.36 -14.37 -6.54
C TYR A 464 30.24 -13.28 -5.92
N ILE A 465 29.61 -12.34 -5.22
CA ILE A 465 30.27 -11.20 -4.59
C ILE A 465 30.03 -11.28 -3.08
N PRO A 466 30.94 -11.88 -2.30
CA PRO A 466 30.80 -11.97 -0.85
C PRO A 466 31.14 -10.64 -0.18
N VAL A 467 30.25 -10.18 0.71
CA VAL A 467 30.33 -8.89 1.40
C VAL A 467 29.77 -9.01 2.82
N THR A 468 30.08 -8.01 3.65
CA THR A 468 29.62 -7.95 5.05
C THR A 468 28.93 -6.62 5.30
N VAL A 469 27.78 -6.66 5.97
CA VAL A 469 27.05 -5.45 6.43
C VAL A 469 27.84 -4.75 7.54
N LYS A 470 27.81 -3.42 7.58
CA LYS A 470 28.40 -2.64 8.68
C LYS A 470 27.70 -2.91 10.01
N ASP A 471 28.42 -2.71 11.11
CA ASP A 471 27.92 -3.00 12.47
C ASP A 471 27.12 -1.83 13.07
N ASP A 472 27.28 -0.62 12.53
CA ASP A 472 26.82 0.65 13.10
C ASP A 472 25.62 1.27 12.35
N LEU A 473 24.90 0.47 11.56
CA LEU A 473 23.73 0.92 10.80
C LEU A 473 22.50 1.02 11.69
N ILE A 474 21.54 1.88 11.34
CA ILE A 474 20.25 1.93 12.03
C ILE A 474 19.37 0.79 11.48
N PRO A 475 18.83 -0.11 12.31
CA PRO A 475 17.86 -1.10 11.85
C PRO A 475 16.63 -0.43 11.22
N GLY A 476 16.08 -1.03 10.17
CA GLY A 476 14.96 -0.51 9.39
C GLY A 476 15.37 0.24 8.13
N ILE A 477 16.67 0.52 7.94
CA ILE A 477 17.19 1.11 6.71
C ILE A 477 17.02 0.11 5.56
N LEU A 478 16.69 0.63 4.39
CA LEU A 478 16.70 -0.15 3.17
C LEU A 478 18.07 -0.11 2.51
N PHE A 479 18.46 -1.26 2.02
CA PHE A 479 19.66 -1.45 1.26
C PHE A 479 19.26 -1.74 -0.19
N GLU A 480 19.81 -0.99 -1.13
CA GLU A 480 19.61 -1.21 -2.56
C GLU A 480 20.94 -1.19 -3.30
N THR A 481 21.08 -2.10 -4.25
CA THR A 481 22.23 -2.17 -5.13
C THR A 481 21.81 -2.26 -6.60
N HIS A 482 22.53 -1.51 -7.43
CA HIS A 482 22.41 -1.55 -8.88
C HIS A 482 23.64 -2.18 -9.52
N PHE A 483 23.42 -3.22 -10.32
CA PHE A 483 24.43 -3.83 -11.19
C PHE A 483 24.18 -3.42 -12.62
N ILE A 484 25.25 -3.01 -13.30
CA ILE A 484 25.19 -2.43 -14.63
C ILE A 484 25.98 -3.30 -15.61
N GLY A 485 25.28 -4.06 -16.44
CA GLY A 485 25.89 -4.95 -17.43
C GLY A 485 26.09 -4.27 -18.78
N ASN A 486 27.26 -4.46 -19.39
CA ASN A 486 27.57 -4.03 -20.75
C ASN A 486 28.34 -5.13 -21.49
N ALA A 487 28.24 -5.19 -22.82
CA ALA A 487 29.08 -6.04 -23.66
C ALA A 487 29.22 -5.43 -25.07
N ASN A 488 29.86 -6.14 -25.99
CA ASN A 488 29.96 -5.78 -27.39
C ASN A 488 29.55 -6.97 -28.26
N PHE A 489 28.93 -6.69 -29.39
CA PHE A 489 28.92 -7.64 -30.49
C PHE A 489 30.32 -7.73 -31.13
N PRO A 490 30.65 -8.82 -31.84
CA PRO A 490 31.97 -9.01 -32.47
C PRO A 490 32.32 -7.95 -33.53
N ASN A 491 31.30 -7.25 -34.06
CA ASN A 491 31.49 -6.13 -34.99
C ASN A 491 31.86 -4.81 -34.28
N GLY A 492 32.04 -4.83 -32.95
CA GLY A 492 32.40 -3.66 -32.14
C GLY A 492 31.22 -2.79 -31.72
N VAL A 493 29.99 -3.12 -32.12
CA VAL A 493 28.78 -2.44 -31.63
C VAL A 493 28.63 -2.77 -30.15
N ASN A 494 28.67 -1.74 -29.30
CA ASN A 494 28.40 -1.89 -27.88
C ASN A 494 26.95 -2.31 -27.70
N ILE A 495 26.71 -3.43 -27.03
CA ILE A 495 25.36 -3.73 -26.60
C ILE A 495 25.02 -2.79 -25.47
N GLN A 496 23.76 -2.44 -25.47
CA GLN A 496 23.17 -1.61 -24.47
C GLN A 496 23.47 -2.07 -23.01
N GLN A 497 23.53 -1.09 -22.12
CA GLN A 497 23.46 -1.23 -20.67
C GLN A 497 22.15 -1.89 -20.16
N LEU A 498 22.27 -3.00 -19.43
CA LEU A 498 21.22 -3.60 -18.63
C LEU A 498 21.43 -3.31 -17.15
N THR A 499 20.37 -3.05 -16.41
CA THR A 499 20.42 -2.87 -14.97
C THR A 499 19.72 -4.04 -14.28
N ALA A 500 20.40 -4.66 -13.32
CA ALA A 500 19.75 -5.56 -12.36
C ALA A 500 19.82 -4.91 -10.98
N THR A 501 18.67 -4.75 -10.35
CA THR A 501 18.57 -4.20 -8.99
C THR A 501 18.25 -5.29 -8.01
N VAL A 502 18.78 -5.15 -6.80
CA VAL A 502 18.38 -5.99 -5.67
C VAL A 502 18.45 -5.16 -4.41
N GLY A 503 17.44 -5.31 -3.56
CA GLY A 503 17.40 -4.66 -2.27
C GLY A 503 17.05 -5.63 -1.15
N ALA A 504 17.33 -5.21 0.07
CA ALA A 504 16.93 -5.91 1.28
C ALA A 504 16.69 -4.92 2.42
N LEU A 505 15.90 -5.35 3.39
CA LEU A 505 15.78 -4.68 4.67
C LEU A 505 16.99 -5.03 5.54
N ILE A 506 17.65 -4.04 6.13
CA ILE A 506 18.57 -4.25 7.26
C ILE A 506 17.76 -4.17 8.54
N GLY A 507 17.24 -5.30 9.01
CA GLY A 507 16.29 -5.37 10.11
C GLY A 507 15.51 -6.68 10.05
N GLU A 508 14.23 -6.62 10.40
CA GLU A 508 13.36 -7.81 10.35
C GLU A 508 12.05 -7.51 9.63
N TYR A 509 11.60 -8.40 8.74
CA TYR A 509 10.28 -8.24 8.15
C TYR A 509 9.18 -8.32 9.22
N ALA A 510 8.21 -7.41 9.12
CA ALA A 510 6.94 -7.48 9.80
C ALA A 510 6.16 -8.63 9.19
N VAL A 511 5.92 -9.66 10.00
CA VAL A 511 5.04 -10.75 9.61
C VAL A 511 3.61 -10.24 9.73
N THR A 512 2.98 -9.90 8.61
CA THR A 512 1.55 -9.64 8.55
C THR A 512 0.84 -10.99 8.59
N VAL A 513 0.51 -11.45 9.80
CA VAL A 513 -0.31 -12.65 9.94
C VAL A 513 -1.74 -12.29 9.53
N PRO A 514 -2.33 -12.95 8.49
CA PRO A 514 -3.73 -12.71 8.12
C PRO A 514 -4.62 -12.84 9.33
N THR A 515 -5.73 -12.09 9.40
CA THR A 515 -6.66 -12.25 10.52
C THR A 515 -7.98 -12.83 10.04
N HIS A 516 -8.60 -13.62 10.90
CA HIS A 516 -9.90 -14.24 10.67
C HIS A 516 -10.87 -13.85 11.78
N ALA A 517 -12.10 -13.51 11.39
CA ALA A 517 -13.15 -13.20 12.34
C ALA A 517 -13.62 -14.47 13.08
N LEU A 518 -13.69 -14.39 14.41
CA LEU A 518 -14.36 -15.35 15.27
C LEU A 518 -15.61 -14.69 15.85
N THR A 519 -16.77 -15.24 15.54
CA THR A 519 -18.07 -14.75 16.05
C THR A 519 -18.65 -15.77 17.04
N VAL A 520 -19.12 -15.27 18.18
CA VAL A 520 -19.75 -16.07 19.23
C VAL A 520 -21.24 -15.74 19.34
N THR A 521 -22.07 -16.76 19.51
CA THR A 521 -23.51 -16.58 19.77
C THR A 521 -23.87 -17.28 21.07
N THR A 522 -24.66 -16.65 21.93
CA THR A 522 -25.20 -17.27 23.15
C THR A 522 -26.66 -17.66 22.93
N THR A 523 -27.07 -18.85 23.38
CA THR A 523 -28.44 -19.39 23.20
C THR A 523 -28.87 -20.25 24.39
N GLY A 524 -30.13 -20.66 24.43
CA GLY A 524 -30.70 -21.57 25.43
C GLY A 524 -31.65 -20.89 26.42
N THR A 525 -32.11 -21.65 27.42
CA THR A 525 -33.10 -21.19 28.40
C THR A 525 -32.49 -20.41 29.56
N GLY A 526 -31.17 -20.54 29.77
CA GLY A 526 -30.41 -19.77 30.75
C GLY A 526 -29.63 -18.63 30.11
N THR A 527 -28.96 -17.84 30.94
CA THR A 527 -28.12 -16.70 30.55
C THR A 527 -26.66 -16.89 31.00
N GLY A 528 -25.76 -16.19 30.32
CA GLY A 528 -24.35 -16.18 30.65
C GLY A 528 -23.54 -15.36 29.64
N THR A 529 -22.25 -15.20 29.92
CA THR A 529 -21.30 -14.50 29.06
C THR A 529 -20.22 -15.43 28.54
N VAL A 530 -19.58 -15.07 27.42
CA VAL A 530 -18.42 -15.79 26.90
C VAL A 530 -17.23 -14.85 26.81
N SER A 531 -16.12 -15.22 27.43
CA SER A 531 -14.85 -14.49 27.33
C SER A 531 -13.81 -15.29 26.55
N SER A 532 -12.87 -14.59 25.90
CA SER A 532 -11.77 -15.21 25.15
C SER A 532 -10.39 -14.97 25.75
N ASN A 533 -9.46 -15.87 25.45
CA ASN A 533 -8.01 -15.67 25.58
C ASN A 533 -7.31 -16.15 24.28
N PRO A 534 -6.62 -15.29 23.51
CA PRO A 534 -6.37 -13.86 23.75
C PRO A 534 -7.64 -13.01 23.89
N ALA A 535 -7.55 -11.91 24.64
CA ALA A 535 -8.69 -11.03 24.90
C ALA A 535 -9.25 -10.43 23.60
N GLY A 536 -10.56 -10.23 23.54
CA GLY A 536 -11.22 -9.62 22.39
C GLY A 536 -12.70 -9.94 22.26
N ILE A 537 -13.16 -11.09 22.80
CA ILE A 537 -14.58 -11.42 22.90
C ILE A 537 -15.01 -11.32 24.36
N ASN A 538 -16.10 -10.60 24.59
CA ASN A 538 -16.87 -10.58 25.83
C ASN A 538 -18.35 -10.57 25.48
N CYS A 539 -18.83 -11.74 25.07
CA CYS A 539 -20.13 -11.88 24.45
C CYS A 539 -21.22 -11.69 25.53
N GLY A 540 -21.88 -10.55 25.41
CA GLY A 540 -22.71 -9.85 26.38
C GLY A 540 -22.85 -8.39 25.93
N SER A 541 -21.74 -7.80 25.45
CA SER A 541 -21.72 -6.53 24.70
C SER A 541 -20.93 -6.60 23.38
N ASP A 542 -19.94 -7.50 23.28
CA ASP A 542 -19.12 -7.69 22.07
C ASP A 542 -18.84 -9.17 21.80
N CYS A 543 -19.37 -9.66 20.68
CA CYS A 543 -19.39 -11.07 20.33
C CYS A 543 -18.58 -11.40 19.08
N SER A 544 -17.80 -10.47 18.51
CA SER A 544 -17.05 -10.71 17.28
C SER A 544 -15.69 -10.04 17.30
N GLN A 545 -14.62 -10.81 17.05
CA GLN A 545 -13.26 -10.29 17.00
C GLN A 545 -12.41 -10.96 15.92
N SER A 546 -11.49 -10.21 15.31
CA SER A 546 -10.48 -10.74 14.39
C SER A 546 -9.22 -11.19 15.12
N TYR A 547 -8.77 -12.42 14.85
CA TYR A 547 -7.55 -13.02 15.42
C TYR A 547 -6.57 -13.43 14.32
N PRO A 548 -5.25 -13.42 14.57
CA PRO A 548 -4.25 -13.88 13.61
C PRO A 548 -4.44 -15.34 13.18
N GLU A 549 -4.09 -15.67 11.94
CA GLU A 549 -4.02 -17.02 11.39
C GLU A 549 -3.09 -17.90 12.23
N GLY A 550 -3.51 -19.13 12.51
CA GLY A 550 -2.86 -20.05 13.44
C GLY A 550 -3.05 -19.71 14.92
N ALA A 551 -3.67 -18.58 15.28
CA ALA A 551 -3.94 -18.27 16.68
C ALA A 551 -4.87 -19.31 17.31
N SER A 552 -4.54 -19.72 18.54
CA SER A 552 -5.34 -20.62 19.35
C SER A 552 -6.16 -19.80 20.34
N VAL A 553 -7.45 -19.60 20.04
CA VAL A 553 -8.37 -18.80 20.85
C VAL A 553 -9.12 -19.72 21.81
N THR A 554 -8.96 -19.48 23.10
CA THR A 554 -9.67 -20.22 24.16
C THR A 554 -10.91 -19.44 24.58
N LEU A 555 -12.10 -20.02 24.39
CA LEU A 555 -13.38 -19.48 24.84
C LEU A 555 -13.79 -20.11 26.17
N THR A 556 -14.21 -19.27 27.10
CA THR A 556 -14.69 -19.65 28.44
C THR A 556 -16.11 -19.13 28.61
N ALA A 557 -17.05 -20.04 28.85
CA ALA A 557 -18.42 -19.70 29.18
C ALA A 557 -18.55 -19.46 30.69
N ASN A 558 -19.20 -18.37 31.06
CA ASN A 558 -19.48 -17.99 32.45
C ASN A 558 -21.00 -17.89 32.62
N PRO A 559 -21.67 -18.96 33.08
CA PRO A 559 -23.11 -18.93 33.37
C PRO A 559 -23.44 -17.93 34.49
N ASP A 560 -24.61 -17.31 34.41
CA ASP A 560 -25.14 -16.47 35.49
C ASP A 560 -25.71 -17.32 36.65
N SER A 561 -26.02 -16.67 37.78
CA SER A 561 -26.35 -17.30 39.09
C SER A 561 -27.48 -18.35 39.12
N ASN A 562 -28.28 -18.46 38.05
CA ASN A 562 -29.39 -19.41 37.92
C ASN A 562 -29.27 -20.29 36.65
N SER A 563 -28.12 -20.27 36.00
CA SER A 563 -27.87 -20.94 34.73
C SER A 563 -26.67 -21.88 34.83
N THR A 564 -26.69 -22.91 33.98
CA THR A 564 -25.61 -23.88 33.79
C THR A 564 -25.16 -23.82 32.34
N PHE A 565 -23.88 -24.11 32.09
CA PHE A 565 -23.38 -24.21 30.73
C PHE A 565 -23.74 -25.58 30.14
N ALA A 566 -24.59 -25.59 29.11
CA ALA A 566 -25.07 -26.82 28.47
C ALA A 566 -24.09 -27.35 27.41
N GLY A 567 -23.31 -26.46 26.76
CA GLY A 567 -22.24 -26.88 25.85
C GLY A 567 -22.00 -25.94 24.66
N TRP A 568 -20.91 -26.23 23.95
CA TRP A 568 -20.50 -25.56 22.72
C TRP A 568 -21.04 -26.27 21.47
N SER A 569 -21.28 -25.50 20.40
CA SER A 569 -21.48 -26.01 19.04
C SER A 569 -20.87 -25.05 18.00
N GLY A 570 -20.84 -25.47 16.72
CA GLY A 570 -20.16 -24.74 15.64
C GLY A 570 -18.70 -25.17 15.49
N ALA A 571 -17.77 -24.21 15.53
CA ALA A 571 -16.33 -24.46 15.38
C ALA A 571 -15.69 -25.18 16.58
N CYS A 572 -16.41 -25.34 17.70
CA CYS A 572 -16.03 -26.21 18.81
C CYS A 572 -17.25 -26.96 19.36
N SER A 573 -17.03 -28.01 20.14
CA SER A 573 -18.09 -28.86 20.69
C SER A 573 -17.78 -29.39 22.09
N GLY A 574 -18.81 -29.83 22.82
CA GLY A 574 -18.69 -30.39 24.17
C GLY A 574 -18.92 -29.35 25.27
N SER A 575 -18.79 -29.76 26.54
CA SER A 575 -19.06 -28.92 27.73
C SER A 575 -17.80 -28.43 28.46
N GLY A 576 -16.60 -28.75 27.96
CA GLY A 576 -15.32 -28.30 28.50
C GLY A 576 -14.86 -26.95 27.94
N THR A 577 -13.59 -26.62 28.14
CA THR A 577 -12.95 -25.44 27.52
C THR A 577 -12.97 -25.56 26.00
N CYS A 578 -13.43 -24.51 25.30
CA CYS A 578 -13.45 -24.47 23.84
C CYS A 578 -12.16 -23.82 23.33
N VAL A 579 -11.39 -24.53 22.50
CA VAL A 579 -10.17 -24.01 21.87
C VAL A 579 -10.37 -24.02 20.36
N VAL A 580 -10.25 -22.85 19.74
CA VAL A 580 -10.45 -22.63 18.30
C VAL A 580 -9.13 -22.19 17.68
N THR A 581 -8.60 -22.98 16.75
CA THR A 581 -7.48 -22.56 15.90
C THR A 581 -8.03 -21.75 14.73
N MET A 582 -7.51 -20.55 14.50
CA MET A 582 -8.00 -19.64 13.47
C MET A 582 -7.27 -19.85 12.15
N ASP A 583 -7.88 -20.58 11.22
CA ASP A 583 -7.38 -20.84 9.85
C ASP A 583 -8.36 -20.33 8.76
N ALA A 584 -9.51 -19.82 9.20
CA ALA A 584 -10.56 -19.20 8.42
C ALA A 584 -11.51 -18.47 9.39
N ALA A 585 -12.46 -17.69 8.85
CA ALA A 585 -13.53 -17.13 9.67
C ALA A 585 -14.40 -18.26 10.27
N LYS A 586 -14.71 -18.17 11.57
CA LYS A 586 -15.37 -19.25 12.34
C LYS A 586 -16.47 -18.72 13.24
N ASN A 587 -17.49 -19.55 13.46
CA ASN A 587 -18.62 -19.26 14.35
C ASN A 587 -18.69 -20.30 15.47
N VAL A 588 -18.92 -19.85 16.71
CA VAL A 588 -19.09 -20.71 17.89
C VAL A 588 -20.39 -20.33 18.61
N THR A 589 -21.18 -21.32 19.01
CA THR A 589 -22.38 -21.11 19.80
C THR A 589 -22.21 -21.67 21.21
N ALA A 590 -22.43 -20.86 22.23
CA ALA A 590 -22.51 -21.24 23.64
C ALA A 590 -23.97 -21.43 24.05
N THR A 591 -24.30 -22.57 24.66
CA THR A 591 -25.66 -22.84 25.15
C THR A 591 -25.70 -22.80 26.67
N PHE A 592 -26.63 -22.04 27.25
CA PHE A 592 -26.88 -21.97 28.69
C PHE A 592 -28.29 -22.48 29.03
N ALA A 593 -28.45 -23.16 30.17
CA ALA A 593 -29.73 -23.73 30.61
C ALA A 593 -29.99 -23.44 32.09
N LEU A 594 -31.24 -23.13 32.48
CA LEU A 594 -31.59 -22.87 33.88
C LEU A 594 -31.35 -24.10 34.78
N GLU A 595 -30.81 -23.89 35.98
CA GLU A 595 -30.51 -24.97 36.91
C GLU A 595 -31.78 -25.49 37.60
N ASN A 596 -32.17 -26.76 37.34
CA ASN A 596 -33.30 -27.48 37.96
C ASN A 596 -34.70 -26.85 37.82
N SER A 597 -35.24 -26.75 36.59
CA SER A 597 -36.68 -26.49 36.40
C SER A 597 -37.35 -27.61 35.61
N ASP A 598 -38.43 -28.16 36.17
CA ASP A 598 -39.40 -28.99 35.44
C ASP A 598 -40.05 -28.14 34.32
N PRO A 599 -40.32 -28.67 33.11
CA PRO A 599 -40.78 -27.88 31.97
C PRO A 599 -42.01 -27.00 32.25
N ALA A 600 -42.91 -27.43 33.14
CA ALA A 600 -44.07 -26.62 33.54
C ALA A 600 -43.63 -25.39 34.36
N THR A 601 -42.65 -25.56 35.25
CA THR A 601 -42.09 -24.46 36.05
C THR A 601 -41.35 -23.47 35.14
N THR A 602 -40.56 -23.95 34.17
CA THR A 602 -39.87 -23.10 33.18
C THR A 602 -40.85 -22.26 32.38
N LEU A 603 -41.93 -22.86 31.88
CA LEU A 603 -42.88 -22.17 31.02
C LEU A 603 -43.78 -21.19 31.80
N ILE A 604 -44.17 -21.53 33.04
CA ILE A 604 -44.87 -20.58 33.90
C ILE A 604 -43.98 -19.36 34.19
N THR A 605 -42.74 -19.58 34.62
CA THR A 605 -41.79 -18.49 34.88
C THR A 605 -41.56 -17.64 33.64
N HIS A 606 -41.39 -18.27 32.46
CA HIS A 606 -41.28 -17.55 31.19
C HIS A 606 -42.48 -16.64 30.92
N TYR A 607 -43.72 -17.09 31.19
CA TYR A 607 -44.91 -16.26 30.99
C TYR A 607 -44.96 -15.07 31.95
N TYR A 608 -44.56 -15.25 33.21
CA TYR A 608 -44.45 -14.15 34.16
C TYR A 608 -43.38 -13.13 33.74
N VAL A 609 -42.20 -13.59 33.31
CA VAL A 609 -41.10 -12.70 32.92
C VAL A 609 -41.38 -12.01 31.58
N SER A 610 -41.81 -12.74 30.56
CA SER A 610 -42.04 -12.18 29.21
C SER A 610 -43.27 -11.27 29.13
N ILE A 611 -44.31 -11.53 29.94
CA ILE A 611 -45.54 -10.73 29.94
C ILE A 611 -45.48 -9.65 31.02
N LEU A 612 -45.15 -10.00 32.26
CA LEU A 612 -45.25 -9.10 33.43
C LEU A 612 -43.91 -8.50 33.86
N GLU A 613 -42.78 -8.91 33.27
CA GLU A 613 -41.43 -8.43 33.61
C GLU A 613 -41.04 -8.65 35.08
N ARG A 614 -41.52 -9.75 35.67
CA ARG A 614 -41.16 -10.16 37.02
C ARG A 614 -41.20 -11.67 37.18
N GLU A 615 -40.57 -12.16 38.23
CA GLU A 615 -40.71 -13.55 38.67
C GLU A 615 -42.10 -13.82 39.26
N PRO A 616 -42.61 -15.05 39.16
CA PRO A 616 -43.86 -15.42 39.80
C PRO A 616 -43.72 -15.38 41.33
N GLU A 617 -44.75 -14.87 41.99
CA GLU A 617 -44.94 -15.07 43.42
C GLU A 617 -45.20 -16.55 43.74
N GLU A 618 -44.82 -16.99 44.95
CA GLU A 618 -44.90 -18.40 45.37
C GLU A 618 -46.32 -18.98 45.21
N GLU A 619 -47.36 -18.21 45.58
CA GLU A 619 -48.76 -18.61 45.45
C GLU A 619 -49.22 -18.73 43.99
N GLY A 620 -48.79 -17.80 43.13
CA GLY A 620 -49.14 -17.78 41.71
C GLY A 620 -48.47 -18.91 40.94
N LEU A 621 -47.18 -19.17 41.21
CA LEU A 621 -46.46 -20.30 40.65
C LEU A 621 -47.13 -21.63 41.07
N ALA A 622 -47.48 -21.78 42.35
CA ALA A 622 -48.15 -22.97 42.85
C ALA A 622 -49.53 -23.16 42.18
N PHE A 623 -50.32 -22.09 42.05
CA PHE A 623 -51.64 -22.14 41.41
C PHE A 623 -51.56 -22.68 39.97
N TRP A 624 -50.67 -22.13 39.13
CA TRP A 624 -50.57 -22.58 37.74
C TRP A 624 -49.99 -23.99 37.62
N LYS A 625 -49.06 -24.38 38.50
CA LYS A 625 -48.56 -25.75 38.56
C LYS A 625 -49.67 -26.74 38.91
N ASP A 626 -50.53 -26.40 39.86
CA ASP A 626 -51.66 -27.25 40.23
C ASP A 626 -52.66 -27.40 39.08
N GLN A 627 -52.95 -26.32 38.33
CA GLN A 627 -53.82 -26.38 37.15
C GLN A 627 -53.27 -27.30 36.05
N ILE A 628 -51.95 -27.28 35.82
CA ILE A 628 -51.29 -28.17 34.84
C ILE A 628 -51.30 -29.62 35.36
N ALA A 629 -50.93 -29.83 36.62
CA ALA A 629 -50.88 -31.15 37.24
C ALA A 629 -52.26 -31.84 37.26
N GLU A 630 -53.33 -31.08 37.50
CA GLU A 630 -54.71 -31.57 37.43
C GLU A 630 -55.05 -32.10 36.04
N LYS A 631 -54.72 -31.33 34.98
CA LYS A 631 -54.97 -31.75 33.59
C LYS A 631 -54.16 -32.99 33.21
N GLN A 632 -52.88 -33.02 33.56
CA GLN A 632 -52.01 -34.16 33.31
C GLN A 632 -52.48 -35.42 34.05
N ALA A 633 -52.89 -35.30 35.31
CA ALA A 633 -53.40 -36.43 36.09
C ALA A 633 -54.68 -37.04 35.49
N ASN A 634 -55.49 -36.23 34.81
CA ASN A 634 -56.69 -36.66 34.10
C ASN A 634 -56.43 -37.09 32.64
N GLY A 635 -55.17 -37.01 32.16
CA GLY A 635 -54.82 -37.31 30.77
C GLY A 635 -55.40 -36.31 29.76
N GLU A 636 -55.70 -35.09 30.20
CA GLU A 636 -56.28 -34.02 29.38
C GLU A 636 -55.18 -33.13 28.76
N ASP A 637 -55.49 -32.51 27.61
CA ASP A 637 -54.62 -31.51 26.98
C ASP A 637 -54.39 -30.33 27.93
N VAL A 638 -53.11 -29.97 28.16
CA VAL A 638 -52.70 -28.88 29.06
C VAL A 638 -52.67 -27.52 28.35
N LYS A 639 -52.65 -27.48 27.01
CA LYS A 639 -52.61 -26.24 26.21
C LYS A 639 -53.69 -25.22 26.59
N PRO A 640 -54.94 -25.61 26.95
CA PRO A 640 -55.94 -24.68 27.48
C PRO A 640 -55.51 -23.92 28.74
N VAL A 641 -54.68 -24.51 29.62
CA VAL A 641 -54.19 -23.85 30.84
C VAL A 641 -53.23 -22.71 30.47
N PHE A 642 -52.29 -22.96 29.55
CA PHE A 642 -51.37 -21.92 29.06
C PHE A 642 -52.08 -20.80 28.31
N ARG A 643 -53.12 -21.12 27.52
CA ARG A 643 -53.96 -20.11 26.87
C ARG A 643 -54.70 -19.25 27.89
N ALA A 644 -55.23 -19.86 28.94
CA ALA A 644 -55.92 -19.14 30.01
C ALA A 644 -54.94 -18.24 30.79
N MET A 645 -53.73 -18.72 31.08
CA MET A 645 -52.68 -17.95 31.74
C MET A 645 -52.22 -16.74 30.91
N ALA A 646 -51.96 -16.92 29.61
CA ALA A 646 -51.65 -15.81 28.71
C ALA A 646 -52.75 -14.75 28.71
N ALA A 647 -54.01 -15.17 28.55
CA ALA A 647 -55.15 -14.25 28.59
C ALA A 647 -55.26 -13.53 29.94
N PHE A 648 -55.00 -14.25 31.05
CA PHE A 648 -55.03 -13.66 32.38
C PHE A 648 -53.95 -12.58 32.55
N PHE A 649 -52.72 -12.81 32.07
CA PHE A 649 -51.63 -11.85 32.20
C PHE A 649 -51.73 -10.67 31.23
N PHE A 650 -51.95 -10.90 29.94
CA PHE A 650 -52.02 -9.82 28.94
C PHE A 650 -53.21 -8.87 29.15
N PHE A 651 -54.24 -9.30 29.87
CA PHE A 651 -55.41 -8.49 30.20
C PHE A 651 -55.55 -8.18 31.69
N SER A 652 -54.50 -8.44 32.49
CA SER A 652 -54.43 -8.01 33.88
C SER A 652 -54.31 -6.49 34.00
N GLU A 653 -54.73 -5.93 35.13
CA GLU A 653 -54.47 -4.51 35.45
C GLU A 653 -52.97 -4.20 35.46
N GLU A 654 -52.13 -5.17 35.85
CA GLU A 654 -50.68 -5.06 35.87
C GLU A 654 -50.11 -4.83 34.47
N TYR A 655 -50.48 -5.66 33.48
CA TYR A 655 -50.02 -5.49 32.11
C TYR A 655 -50.62 -4.23 31.45
N ILE A 656 -51.90 -3.96 31.68
CA ILE A 656 -52.58 -2.77 31.14
C ILE A 656 -51.93 -1.49 31.68
N GLY A 657 -51.51 -1.49 32.96
CA GLY A 657 -50.81 -0.37 33.60
C GLY A 657 -49.47 0.00 32.95
N ARG A 658 -48.87 -0.89 32.16
CA ARG A 658 -47.62 -0.64 31.41
C ARG A 658 -47.82 0.23 30.17
N ASN A 659 -49.06 0.44 29.72
CA ASN A 659 -49.40 1.28 28.58
C ASN A 659 -48.57 0.98 27.30
N THR A 660 -48.39 -0.30 26.98
CA THR A 660 -47.55 -0.75 25.86
C THR A 660 -48.07 -0.26 24.51
N THR A 661 -47.17 0.06 23.58
CA THR A 661 -47.51 0.32 22.18
C THR A 661 -47.93 -0.96 21.46
N ASN A 662 -48.54 -0.85 20.27
CA ASN A 662 -48.89 -2.04 19.47
C ASN A 662 -47.65 -2.84 19.05
N ILE A 663 -46.53 -2.17 18.76
CA ILE A 663 -45.26 -2.84 18.44
C ILE A 663 -44.77 -3.63 19.66
N GLN A 664 -44.66 -2.97 20.82
CA GLN A 664 -44.26 -3.65 22.07
C GLN A 664 -45.19 -4.81 22.44
N PHE A 665 -46.50 -4.65 22.27
CA PHE A 665 -47.46 -5.72 22.52
C PHE A 665 -47.20 -6.92 21.59
N LEU A 666 -46.99 -6.69 20.29
CA LEU A 666 -46.69 -7.76 19.32
C LEU A 666 -45.34 -8.42 19.62
N THR A 667 -44.30 -7.64 19.89
CA THR A 667 -42.99 -8.16 20.31
C THR A 667 -43.11 -9.06 21.55
N ASN A 668 -43.91 -8.66 22.54
CA ASN A 668 -44.16 -9.50 23.70
C ASN A 668 -44.85 -10.82 23.33
N LEU A 669 -45.81 -10.84 22.38
CA LEU A 669 -46.44 -12.08 21.92
C LEU A 669 -45.42 -13.02 21.25
N TYR A 670 -44.54 -12.49 20.39
CA TYR A 670 -43.49 -13.28 19.72
C TYR A 670 -42.48 -13.86 20.73
N LEU A 671 -42.01 -13.04 21.68
CA LEU A 671 -41.11 -13.49 22.73
C LEU A 671 -41.77 -14.51 23.66
N THR A 672 -43.04 -14.32 23.99
CA THR A 672 -43.80 -15.22 24.88
C THR A 672 -44.01 -16.57 24.23
N PHE A 673 -44.53 -16.61 22.99
CA PHE A 673 -45.03 -17.84 22.38
C PHE A 673 -44.03 -18.55 21.47
N PHE A 674 -43.03 -17.84 20.96
CA PHE A 674 -42.06 -18.40 19.99
C PHE A 674 -40.60 -18.20 20.41
N GLN A 675 -40.33 -17.59 21.57
CA GLN A 675 -38.99 -17.32 22.11
C GLN A 675 -38.03 -16.62 21.12
N ARG A 676 -38.59 -15.77 20.24
CA ARG A 676 -37.82 -14.98 19.27
C ARG A 676 -38.43 -13.60 19.09
N GLU A 677 -37.63 -12.66 18.62
CA GLU A 677 -38.17 -11.39 18.11
C GLU A 677 -38.90 -11.61 16.78
N PRO A 678 -39.90 -10.77 16.46
CA PRO A 678 -40.53 -10.83 15.14
C PRO A 678 -39.54 -10.45 14.05
N ASP A 679 -39.62 -11.14 12.91
CA ASP A 679 -39.07 -10.62 11.66
C ASP A 679 -39.88 -9.42 11.15
N ASP A 680 -39.27 -8.62 10.27
CA ASP A 680 -39.87 -7.38 9.77
C ASP A 680 -41.24 -7.61 9.11
N GLU A 681 -41.38 -8.68 8.33
CA GLU A 681 -42.61 -9.02 7.60
C GLU A 681 -43.74 -9.45 8.55
N GLY A 682 -43.43 -10.30 9.52
CA GLY A 682 -44.36 -10.78 10.53
C GLY A 682 -44.82 -9.66 11.48
N LEU A 683 -43.93 -8.74 11.86
CA LEU A 683 -44.31 -7.57 12.68
C LEU A 683 -45.25 -6.65 11.91
N GLU A 684 -44.92 -6.35 10.65
CA GLU A 684 -45.70 -5.46 9.79
C GLU A 684 -47.12 -6.01 9.58
N PHE A 685 -47.24 -7.31 9.28
CA PHE A 685 -48.53 -7.97 9.08
C PHE A 685 -49.49 -7.74 10.26
N TRP A 686 -49.05 -8.05 11.48
CA TRP A 686 -49.89 -7.93 12.67
C TRP A 686 -50.17 -6.48 13.05
N LEU A 687 -49.20 -5.59 12.84
CA LEU A 687 -49.37 -4.17 13.13
C LEU A 687 -50.47 -3.55 12.26
N VAL A 688 -50.51 -3.89 10.97
CA VAL A 688 -51.56 -3.45 10.03
C VAL A 688 -52.95 -3.89 10.52
N GLN A 689 -53.08 -5.11 11.02
CA GLN A 689 -54.37 -5.62 11.53
C GLN A 689 -54.84 -4.87 12.79
N LEU A 690 -53.93 -4.62 13.76
CA LEU A 690 -54.26 -3.88 14.97
C LEU A 690 -54.65 -2.43 14.67
N VAL A 691 -53.95 -1.76 13.75
CA VAL A 691 -54.30 -0.41 13.29
C VAL A 691 -55.63 -0.42 12.52
N GLY A 692 -55.93 -1.51 11.80
CA GLY A 692 -57.19 -1.73 11.09
C GLY A 692 -58.41 -2.03 11.96
N GLY A 693 -58.27 -2.01 13.29
CA GLY A 693 -59.38 -2.17 14.24
C GLY A 693 -59.48 -3.58 14.86
N MET A 694 -58.54 -4.49 14.58
CA MET A 694 -58.42 -5.74 15.32
C MET A 694 -58.06 -5.45 16.78
N SER A 695 -58.76 -6.08 17.73
CA SER A 695 -58.41 -5.97 19.14
C SER A 695 -57.14 -6.74 19.49
N ARG A 696 -56.41 -6.31 20.52
CA ARG A 696 -55.25 -7.03 21.07
C ARG A 696 -55.57 -8.47 21.49
N ASN A 697 -56.79 -8.71 21.98
CA ASN A 697 -57.26 -10.06 22.27
C ASN A 697 -57.35 -10.90 20.99
N GLN A 698 -57.91 -10.38 19.91
CA GLN A 698 -57.97 -11.10 18.63
C GLN A 698 -56.56 -11.40 18.09
N ALA A 699 -55.61 -10.47 18.21
CA ALA A 699 -54.22 -10.72 17.83
C ALA A 699 -53.60 -11.84 18.69
N MET A 700 -53.70 -11.78 20.02
CA MET A 700 -53.20 -12.84 20.92
C MET A 700 -53.80 -14.21 20.61
N GLN A 701 -55.11 -14.28 20.34
CA GLN A 701 -55.76 -15.55 19.94
C GLN A 701 -55.18 -16.09 18.63
N GLY A 702 -54.78 -15.22 17.70
CA GLY A 702 -54.10 -15.61 16.47
C GLY A 702 -52.78 -16.35 16.71
N PHE A 703 -52.01 -15.94 17.73
CA PHE A 703 -50.78 -16.64 18.14
C PHE A 703 -51.09 -17.94 18.89
N LEU A 704 -52.00 -17.91 19.86
CA LEU A 704 -52.34 -19.06 20.72
C LEU A 704 -53.00 -20.25 20.00
N PHE A 705 -53.51 -20.01 18.78
CA PHE A 705 -54.11 -21.03 17.92
C PHE A 705 -53.32 -21.25 16.62
N SER A 706 -52.09 -20.74 16.53
CA SER A 706 -51.23 -20.97 15.37
C SER A 706 -50.64 -22.39 15.39
N PRO A 707 -50.30 -22.96 14.21
CA PRO A 707 -49.51 -24.18 14.13
C PRO A 707 -48.15 -24.04 14.83
N GLU A 708 -47.52 -22.86 14.76
CA GLU A 708 -46.22 -22.57 15.38
C GLU A 708 -46.28 -22.68 16.90
N PHE A 709 -47.35 -22.18 17.54
CA PHE A 709 -47.56 -22.33 18.97
C PHE A 709 -47.78 -23.80 19.35
N THR A 710 -48.45 -24.57 18.49
CA THR A 710 -48.67 -26.00 18.72
C THR A 710 -47.35 -26.77 18.70
N SER A 711 -46.49 -26.53 17.70
CA SER A 711 -45.16 -27.12 17.60
C SER A 711 -44.27 -26.72 18.78
N PHE A 712 -44.28 -25.45 19.17
CA PHE A 712 -43.52 -24.95 20.32
C PHE A 712 -43.89 -25.68 21.62
N MET A 713 -45.18 -25.89 21.88
CA MET A 713 -45.63 -26.63 23.06
C MET A 713 -45.24 -28.12 23.01
N GLU A 714 -45.27 -28.74 21.83
CA GLU A 714 -44.87 -30.14 21.63
C GLU A 714 -43.37 -30.37 21.85
N GLU A 715 -42.52 -29.42 21.44
CA GLU A 715 -41.07 -29.45 21.71
C GLU A 715 -40.74 -29.41 23.21
N LEU A 716 -41.61 -28.77 24.00
CA LEU A 716 -41.50 -28.70 25.46
C LEU A 716 -42.15 -29.91 26.16
N GLY A 717 -42.73 -30.85 25.42
CA GLY A 717 -43.33 -32.08 25.93
C GLY A 717 -44.80 -31.97 26.34
N PHE A 718 -45.56 -31.00 25.80
CA PHE A 718 -46.95 -30.69 26.15
C PHE A 718 -47.97 -30.82 25.02
#